data_AF-A0A7S3JQY5-F1
#
_entry.id   AF-A0A7S3JQY5-F1
#
_cell.length_a   1.000
_cell.length_b   1.000
_cell.length_c   1.000
_cell.angle_alpha   90.00
_cell.angle_beta   90.00
_cell.angle_gamma   90.00
#
_symmetry.space_group_name_H-M   'P 1'
#
loop_
_entity.id
_entity.type
_entity.pdbx_description
1 polymer ?
#
loop_
_entity_poly.entity_id
_entity_poly.type
_entity_poly.pdbx_seq_one_letter_code
_entity_poly.pdbx_strand_id
1 'polypeptide(L)'
;KIEVMAASKRKKRKEGSTKEKGRWSTLGGLFIIVLAIGAGIWFRQSGAEVEMQDEHKQEILLGCLMNGNCSNEFKLPRCGIVLTPSARIASLLGELVVNVDHVVVMTAKQSEDGVILVRAGNRSTLLALATNTKESVIVDESALALNLECSGSVYESERIQALRKVVQAVTADNNMQPFSETEVSVWRESLLKVGVESVDVRGLFTKELLFSSAATVLKSETPLLHSARLCQAPTVRVWLQLGANPGALEDDQGRRALDLALLCESRSLFPTAAELIQACGVQCFVSDKKNQIGPLHYVLMRWAAAHFATRPKPNPFNLLLDRMLQRILSLQDGEKALLATTSYLETPLHVAVAKRNVEGTRLLLSALERANLLEQALDSRDRLGGHTPLALAFAWQTWAVTVPRILTSNGGDASDLKLQALDGNDDLCEKQLATTLNDLQFTDIIGGIPLMQVANTLVSCGFLSALVILLLDSGARIDVIDHHGLSPLAHAHPCLVGECESNVDHKAVDALRRAARRDGVNLDKLLAATADRRNLWYKTLPFFSNVSRLDNVDDTLCDAIELAPSTTEIANLLLEHSVPAIVRDALDNTWDKARIEWMPVQLAASARGADTVRVGTIPYASAFAVDERIASVVDAVEVARSQSRTAMTALSNKSDPKAPTYLFEQIRWDSFRDHSLGSLVHDNTGSLHPMLPKDTIKHNAQFYIGHPLSGAPVHYHSHAANALIHGLKRWLLFPPAYSFYSKEPAINWLQTGRLQALRDANISFLTCLQPPDSVLFLPAGWGHATLNLAEDTVGAAYEFHYPGEIVWSMEDRATHLISAN
;
A
#
# COMPACT_ATOMS: atom_id res chain seq x y z
N LYS A 1 8.96 -49.49 15.27
CA LYS A 1 9.44 -50.64 14.49
C LYS A 1 9.66 -50.18 13.05
N ILE A 2 10.85 -50.11 12.45
CA ILE A 2 12.26 -50.32 12.81
C ILE A 2 12.97 -49.39 11.79
N GLU A 3 13.54 -48.25 12.20
CA GLU A 3 14.95 -48.04 12.64
C GLU A 3 15.94 -47.89 11.46
N VAL A 4 16.65 -46.75 11.36
CA VAL A 4 18.08 -46.56 11.76
C VAL A 4 18.96 -46.53 10.48
N MET A 5 19.99 -45.70 10.24
CA MET A 5 20.93 -44.85 10.98
C MET A 5 21.48 -43.85 9.92
N ALA A 6 21.53 -42.54 10.09
CA ALA A 6 22.47 -41.74 10.88
C ALA A 6 23.97 -41.95 10.58
N ALA A 7 24.67 -40.80 10.61
CA ALA A 7 26.11 -40.59 10.80
C ALA A 7 26.95 -40.50 9.51
N SER A 8 27.92 -39.58 9.37
CA SER A 8 28.47 -38.62 10.32
C SER A 8 29.58 -37.79 9.65
N LYS A 9 29.65 -36.53 10.08
CA LYS A 9 30.86 -35.69 10.29
C LYS A 9 31.66 -35.24 9.05
N ARG A 10 31.67 -33.93 8.80
CA ARG A 10 32.51 -32.88 9.43
C ARG A 10 33.92 -32.80 8.82
N LYS A 11 34.19 -31.57 8.37
CA LYS A 11 35.39 -30.74 8.65
C LYS A 11 36.41 -30.60 7.51
N LYS A 12 36.40 -29.35 7.02
CA LYS A 12 37.51 -28.39 6.94
C LYS A 12 38.66 -28.66 5.97
N ARG A 13 38.98 -27.54 5.30
CA ARG A 13 40.31 -27.06 4.89
C ARG A 13 40.90 -27.84 3.73
N LYS A 14 41.66 -27.25 2.83
CA LYS A 14 42.11 -25.89 2.47
C LYS A 14 42.94 -26.14 1.20
N GLU A 15 43.12 -25.13 0.35
CA GLU A 15 44.33 -24.94 -0.48
C GLU A 15 44.75 -26.14 -1.34
N GLY A 16 44.60 -26.09 -2.65
CA GLY A 16 45.10 -25.03 -3.50
C GLY A 16 45.82 -25.67 -4.68
N SER A 17 46.13 -24.83 -5.67
CA SER A 17 47.02 -25.10 -6.81
C SER A 17 46.59 -26.28 -7.70
N THR A 18 46.53 -26.22 -9.01
CA THR A 18 47.14 -25.38 -10.03
C THR A 18 46.72 -26.06 -11.34
N LYS A 19 46.59 -25.28 -12.42
CA LYS A 19 47.15 -25.56 -13.76
C LYS A 19 47.22 -27.05 -14.18
N GLU A 20 46.71 -27.48 -15.32
CA GLU A 20 46.94 -26.89 -16.63
C GLU A 20 46.20 -27.73 -17.70
N LYS A 21 45.67 -27.01 -18.69
CA LYS A 21 45.63 -27.28 -20.14
C LYS A 21 45.78 -28.72 -20.69
N GLY A 22 44.82 -29.04 -21.58
CA GLY A 22 44.94 -29.95 -22.74
C GLY A 22 43.57 -30.58 -23.05
N ARG A 23 42.75 -30.13 -24.02
CA ARG A 23 42.85 -30.30 -25.49
C ARG A 23 43.37 -31.72 -25.82
N TRP A 24 42.59 -32.64 -26.41
CA TRP A 24 42.17 -32.79 -27.83
C TRP A 24 41.00 -33.82 -27.85
N SER A 25 39.84 -33.58 -28.51
CA SER A 25 39.41 -34.13 -29.82
C SER A 25 39.76 -35.63 -30.02
N THR A 26 38.94 -36.56 -30.54
CA THR A 26 37.89 -36.50 -31.57
C THR A 26 37.36 -37.93 -31.80
N LEU A 27 36.14 -38.04 -32.36
CA LEU A 27 35.68 -39.03 -33.36
C LEU A 27 35.58 -40.53 -33.02
N GLY A 28 34.47 -41.13 -33.48
CA GLY A 28 34.46 -42.51 -33.99
C GLY A 28 33.19 -43.28 -33.71
N GLY A 29 32.24 -43.23 -34.65
CA GLY A 29 31.02 -44.04 -34.62
C GLY A 29 31.15 -45.42 -35.29
N LEU A 30 29.97 -46.05 -35.42
CA LEU A 30 29.59 -47.29 -36.10
C LEU A 30 29.89 -48.63 -35.39
N PHE A 31 28.83 -49.41 -35.10
CA PHE A 31 28.37 -50.43 -36.06
C PHE A 31 26.94 -50.96 -35.75
N ILE A 32 26.28 -51.36 -36.84
CA ILE A 32 24.92 -51.86 -37.03
C ILE A 32 24.84 -53.36 -36.74
N ILE A 33 23.74 -53.86 -36.15
CA ILE A 33 23.15 -55.17 -36.51
C ILE A 33 21.62 -55.06 -36.53
N VAL A 34 21.06 -55.42 -37.68
CA VAL A 34 19.64 -55.67 -37.98
C VAL A 34 19.31 -57.12 -37.62
N LEU A 35 18.16 -57.38 -37.01
CA LEU A 35 17.34 -58.59 -37.21
C LEU A 35 15.89 -58.33 -36.76
N ALA A 36 14.95 -58.43 -37.72
CA ALA A 36 13.52 -58.64 -37.50
C ALA A 36 13.29 -60.12 -37.09
N ILE A 37 12.21 -60.60 -36.43
CA ILE A 37 10.76 -60.44 -36.58
C ILE A 37 10.12 -60.96 -35.27
N GLY A 38 8.98 -60.41 -34.82
CA GLY A 38 8.07 -61.11 -33.89
C GLY A 38 7.07 -60.20 -33.17
N ALA A 39 5.80 -60.30 -33.53
CA ALA A 39 4.67 -59.45 -33.13
C ALA A 39 4.40 -59.38 -31.61
N GLY A 40 3.94 -58.21 -31.14
CA GLY A 40 3.44 -57.99 -29.78
C GLY A 40 2.93 -56.57 -29.60
N ILE A 41 1.61 -56.43 -29.54
CA ILE A 41 0.77 -55.22 -29.62
C ILE A 41 1.12 -54.12 -28.60
N TRP A 42 1.18 -52.87 -29.08
CA TRP A 42 1.23 -51.63 -28.31
C TRP A 42 -0.16 -51.28 -27.73
N PHE A 43 -0.23 -50.97 -26.43
CA PHE A 43 -1.31 -50.13 -25.88
C PHE A 43 -0.78 -48.68 -25.79
N ARG A 44 -1.23 -47.83 -26.71
CA ARG A 44 -1.22 -46.36 -26.55
C ARG A 44 -2.60 -45.99 -26.03
N GLN A 45 -2.69 -45.34 -24.87
CA GLN A 45 -3.90 -44.65 -24.45
C GLN A 45 -4.13 -43.47 -25.40
N SER A 46 -4.98 -43.68 -26.41
CA SER A 46 -5.68 -42.63 -27.12
C SER A 46 -6.76 -42.06 -26.19
N GLY A 47 -6.73 -40.75 -25.96
CA GLY A 47 -7.88 -40.03 -25.39
C GLY A 47 -9.08 -40.26 -26.29
N ALA A 48 -10.06 -40.99 -25.78
CA ALA A 48 -11.27 -41.34 -26.49
C ALA A 48 -12.14 -40.08 -26.68
N GLU A 49 -12.42 -39.74 -27.93
CA GLU A 49 -13.64 -39.00 -28.28
C GLU A 49 -14.83 -39.84 -27.80
N VAL A 50 -15.65 -39.29 -26.89
CA VAL A 50 -16.89 -39.94 -26.49
C VAL A 50 -17.95 -39.58 -27.52
N GLU A 51 -18.08 -40.41 -28.54
CA GLU A 51 -19.18 -40.34 -29.50
C GLU A 51 -20.46 -40.87 -28.83
N MET A 52 -21.42 -39.99 -28.52
CA MET A 52 -22.74 -40.41 -28.02
C MET A 52 -23.59 -40.86 -29.21
N GLN A 53 -23.76 -42.16 -29.43
CA GLN A 53 -24.53 -42.71 -30.56
C GLN A 53 -26.05 -42.77 -30.34
N ASP A 54 -26.57 -42.28 -29.21
CA ASP A 54 -27.99 -42.36 -28.85
C ASP A 54 -28.70 -41.03 -29.17
N GLU A 55 -29.43 -41.00 -30.30
CA GLU A 55 -30.18 -39.83 -30.80
C GLU A 55 -31.09 -39.21 -29.73
N HIS A 56 -31.71 -40.02 -28.86
CA HIS A 56 -32.62 -39.52 -27.84
C HIS A 56 -31.88 -38.74 -26.74
N LYS A 57 -30.68 -39.17 -26.38
CA LYS A 57 -29.83 -38.44 -25.41
C LYS A 57 -29.22 -37.18 -26.01
N GLN A 58 -28.92 -37.17 -27.31
CA GLN A 58 -28.47 -35.98 -28.02
C GLN A 58 -29.59 -34.92 -28.10
N GLU A 59 -30.83 -35.34 -28.31
CA GLU A 59 -32.02 -34.47 -28.38
C GLU A 59 -32.34 -33.85 -27.00
N ILE A 60 -32.26 -34.65 -25.93
CA ILE A 60 -32.38 -34.17 -24.55
C ILE A 60 -31.27 -33.17 -24.21
N LEU A 61 -30.02 -33.41 -24.65
CA LEU A 61 -28.89 -32.51 -24.43
C LEU A 61 -29.08 -31.16 -25.14
N LEU A 62 -29.55 -31.17 -26.39
CA LEU A 62 -29.85 -29.95 -27.14
C LEU A 62 -31.01 -29.17 -26.50
N GLY A 63 -32.08 -29.85 -26.08
CA GLY A 63 -33.19 -29.25 -25.35
C GLY A 63 -32.77 -28.64 -24.01
N CYS A 64 -31.83 -29.29 -23.31
CA CYS A 64 -31.17 -28.80 -22.10
C CYS A 64 -30.48 -27.45 -22.31
N LEU A 65 -29.70 -27.35 -23.40
CA LEU A 65 -28.88 -26.18 -23.72
C LEU A 65 -29.72 -25.01 -24.24
N MET A 66 -30.81 -25.29 -24.95
CA MET A 66 -31.69 -24.25 -25.48
C MET A 66 -32.66 -23.69 -24.43
N ASN A 67 -33.10 -24.50 -23.45
CA ASN A 67 -34.14 -24.11 -22.48
C ASN A 67 -33.64 -23.96 -21.03
N GLY A 68 -32.35 -24.21 -20.76
CA GLY A 68 -31.69 -23.91 -19.49
C GLY A 68 -32.02 -24.82 -18.29
N ASN A 69 -32.77 -25.92 -18.48
CA ASN A 69 -33.22 -26.76 -17.38
C ASN A 69 -32.72 -28.22 -17.54
N CYS A 70 -31.62 -28.55 -16.88
CA CYS A 70 -30.99 -29.88 -16.96
C CYS A 70 -31.21 -30.70 -15.70
N SER A 71 -31.65 -31.96 -15.85
CA SER A 71 -31.72 -32.89 -14.73
C SER A 71 -30.32 -33.30 -14.25
N ASN A 72 -30.18 -33.63 -12.97
CA ASN A 72 -28.90 -33.92 -12.29
C ASN A 72 -28.14 -35.18 -12.80
N GLU A 73 -28.66 -35.90 -13.79
CA GLU A 73 -28.10 -37.18 -14.23
C GLU A 73 -27.01 -37.07 -15.31
N PHE A 74 -26.78 -35.89 -15.91
CA PHE A 74 -25.79 -35.72 -16.99
C PHE A 74 -24.66 -34.74 -16.63
N LYS A 75 -23.44 -35.27 -16.47
CA LYS A 75 -22.21 -34.46 -16.42
C LYS A 75 -21.68 -34.24 -17.84
N LEU A 76 -21.78 -33.01 -18.35
CA LEU A 76 -21.15 -32.60 -19.60
C LEU A 76 -19.61 -32.76 -19.52
N PRO A 77 -18.93 -33.27 -20.58
CA PRO A 77 -17.48 -33.22 -20.66
C PRO A 77 -16.99 -31.76 -20.77
N ARG A 78 -15.80 -31.46 -20.22
CA ARG A 78 -15.23 -30.09 -20.26
C ARG A 78 -14.85 -29.62 -21.67
N CYS A 79 -14.55 -30.53 -22.59
CA CYS A 79 -14.43 -30.29 -24.04
C CYS A 79 -15.07 -31.49 -24.77
N GLY A 80 -15.89 -31.27 -25.81
CA GLY A 80 -16.50 -32.36 -26.59
C GLY A 80 -17.09 -31.89 -27.92
N ILE A 81 -17.07 -32.77 -28.91
CA ILE A 81 -17.66 -32.57 -30.25
C ILE A 81 -18.91 -33.44 -30.32
N VAL A 82 -20.06 -32.85 -30.64
CA VAL A 82 -21.27 -33.61 -30.99
C VAL A 82 -21.30 -33.75 -32.52
N LEU A 83 -21.56 -34.96 -33.02
CA LEU A 83 -21.77 -35.23 -34.44
C LEU A 83 -23.13 -35.89 -34.59
N THR A 84 -24.03 -35.32 -35.40
CA THR A 84 -25.29 -35.96 -35.77
C THR A 84 -25.61 -35.71 -37.24
N PRO A 85 -26.12 -36.72 -37.98
CA PRO A 85 -26.69 -36.56 -39.30
C PRO A 85 -28.21 -36.73 -39.21
N SER A 86 -28.97 -35.69 -38.84
CA SER A 86 -30.43 -35.81 -38.79
C SER A 86 -31.14 -34.55 -39.27
N ALA A 87 -31.97 -34.71 -40.31
CA ALA A 87 -32.78 -33.67 -40.94
C ALA A 87 -33.83 -33.03 -40.00
N ARG A 88 -34.06 -33.59 -38.80
CA ARG A 88 -34.99 -33.03 -37.82
C ARG A 88 -34.41 -31.87 -37.01
N ILE A 89 -33.10 -31.86 -36.72
CA ILE A 89 -32.44 -30.76 -35.98
C ILE A 89 -32.42 -29.48 -36.83
N ALA A 90 -32.26 -29.62 -38.16
CA ALA A 90 -32.37 -28.51 -39.11
C ALA A 90 -33.75 -27.81 -39.06
N SER A 91 -34.82 -28.52 -38.68
CA SER A 91 -36.16 -27.91 -38.56
C SER A 91 -36.35 -27.08 -37.27
N LEU A 92 -35.62 -27.41 -36.19
CA LEU A 92 -35.66 -26.68 -34.91
C LEU A 92 -34.86 -25.37 -34.95
N LEU A 93 -33.88 -25.26 -35.84
CA LEU A 93 -33.05 -24.05 -36.03
C LEU A 93 -33.67 -23.02 -37.00
N GLY A 94 -34.85 -23.29 -37.56
CA GLY A 94 -35.53 -22.42 -38.53
C GLY A 94 -34.81 -22.33 -39.89
N GLU A 95 -35.41 -21.62 -40.84
CA GLU A 95 -35.00 -21.52 -42.26
C GLU A 95 -33.57 -20.97 -42.53
N LEU A 96 -32.76 -20.73 -41.50
CA LEU A 96 -31.43 -20.12 -41.62
C LEU A 96 -30.29 -21.08 -41.95
N VAL A 97 -30.49 -22.40 -41.94
CA VAL A 97 -29.41 -23.37 -42.19
C VAL A 97 -29.89 -24.52 -43.09
N VAL A 98 -29.78 -24.32 -44.40
CA VAL A 98 -30.05 -25.37 -45.40
C VAL A 98 -28.73 -26.01 -45.82
N ASN A 99 -28.63 -27.33 -45.63
CA ASN A 99 -27.51 -28.24 -45.95
C ASN A 99 -26.26 -28.15 -45.08
N VAL A 100 -26.25 -28.92 -43.99
CA VAL A 100 -25.03 -29.24 -43.24
C VAL A 100 -25.07 -30.69 -42.76
N ASP A 101 -24.05 -31.49 -43.09
CA ASP A 101 -23.97 -32.91 -42.73
C ASP A 101 -23.55 -33.17 -41.26
N HIS A 102 -23.02 -32.15 -40.56
CA HIS A 102 -22.57 -32.25 -39.17
C HIS A 102 -22.76 -30.92 -38.41
N VAL A 103 -23.14 -30.99 -37.12
CA VAL A 103 -23.31 -29.83 -36.23
C VAL A 103 -22.47 -30.05 -34.97
N VAL A 104 -21.39 -29.29 -34.80
CA VAL A 104 -20.60 -29.27 -33.55
C VAL A 104 -21.20 -28.23 -32.61
N VAL A 105 -21.36 -28.56 -31.32
CA VAL A 105 -21.86 -27.64 -30.28
C VAL A 105 -20.84 -27.61 -29.13
N MET A 106 -20.45 -26.41 -28.69
CA MET A 106 -19.57 -26.21 -27.54
C MET A 106 -20.29 -25.39 -26.46
N THR A 107 -20.04 -25.68 -25.18
CA THR A 107 -20.60 -24.92 -24.06
C THR A 107 -19.48 -24.55 -23.08
N ALA A 108 -19.15 -23.26 -23.00
CA ALA A 108 -18.24 -22.73 -21.99
C ALA A 108 -19.06 -22.34 -20.75
N LYS A 109 -18.89 -23.06 -19.65
CA LYS A 109 -19.60 -22.77 -18.39
C LYS A 109 -18.90 -21.63 -17.64
N GLN A 110 -18.93 -20.40 -18.16
CA GLN A 110 -18.53 -19.22 -17.36
C GLN A 110 -19.06 -17.84 -17.78
N SER A 111 -20.15 -17.75 -18.58
CA SER A 111 -20.97 -16.54 -18.72
C SER A 111 -22.44 -16.90 -18.75
N GLU A 112 -23.31 -16.05 -18.19
CA GLU A 112 -24.78 -16.21 -18.26
C GLU A 112 -25.32 -16.11 -19.71
N ASP A 113 -24.50 -15.60 -20.64
CA ASP A 113 -24.76 -15.61 -22.08
C ASP A 113 -23.93 -16.71 -22.76
N GLY A 114 -24.56 -17.85 -23.05
CA GLY A 114 -23.90 -18.97 -23.73
C GLY A 114 -23.65 -18.67 -25.22
N VAL A 115 -22.39 -18.72 -25.65
CA VAL A 115 -22.04 -18.63 -27.09
C VAL A 115 -22.01 -20.04 -27.69
N ILE A 116 -22.79 -20.24 -28.76
CA ILE A 116 -22.83 -21.50 -29.54
C ILE A 116 -22.09 -21.28 -30.87
N LEU A 117 -21.11 -22.13 -31.18
CA LEU A 117 -20.39 -22.13 -32.47
C LEU A 117 -20.74 -23.39 -33.27
N VAL A 118 -21.11 -23.25 -34.55
CA VAL A 118 -21.46 -24.34 -35.46
C VAL A 118 -20.58 -24.29 -36.73
N ARG A 119 -20.16 -25.45 -37.25
CA ARG A 119 -19.35 -25.57 -38.48
C ARG A 119 -20.02 -26.51 -39.49
N ALA A 120 -19.97 -26.15 -40.78
CA ALA A 120 -20.34 -27.01 -41.89
C ALA A 120 -19.15 -27.74 -42.54
N GLY A 121 -19.36 -29.02 -42.88
CA GLY A 121 -18.30 -30.02 -43.13
C GLY A 121 -17.56 -30.01 -44.47
N ASN A 122 -17.70 -29.03 -45.38
CA ASN A 122 -16.98 -29.12 -46.67
C ASN A 122 -16.50 -27.81 -47.33
N ARG A 123 -16.12 -26.78 -46.57
CA ARG A 123 -15.25 -25.70 -47.09
C ARG A 123 -14.32 -25.17 -46.01
N SER A 124 -13.13 -24.75 -46.43
CA SER A 124 -12.06 -24.12 -45.64
C SER A 124 -12.41 -22.68 -45.19
N THR A 125 -13.69 -22.37 -44.99
CA THR A 125 -14.15 -21.02 -44.65
C THR A 125 -15.10 -21.09 -43.45
N LEU A 126 -14.72 -20.43 -42.35
CA LEU A 126 -15.56 -20.22 -41.18
C LEU A 126 -16.72 -19.29 -41.59
N LEU A 127 -17.97 -19.74 -41.47
CA LEU A 127 -19.15 -18.91 -41.79
C LEU A 127 -19.82 -18.47 -40.48
N ALA A 128 -19.58 -17.19 -40.17
CA ALA A 128 -20.30 -16.30 -39.26
C ALA A 128 -20.40 -16.67 -37.77
N LEU A 129 -19.73 -15.84 -36.96
CA LEU A 129 -20.27 -15.34 -35.70
C LEU A 129 -21.51 -14.52 -36.04
N ALA A 130 -22.67 -14.78 -35.42
CA ALA A 130 -23.77 -13.83 -35.45
C ALA A 130 -23.47 -12.66 -34.49
N THR A 131 -22.52 -11.82 -34.88
CA THR A 131 -22.55 -10.39 -34.56
C THR A 131 -22.39 -9.67 -35.89
N ASN A 132 -23.12 -8.58 -36.08
CA ASN A 132 -23.14 -7.81 -37.32
C ASN A 132 -21.84 -6.99 -37.51
N THR A 133 -20.69 -7.54 -37.17
CA THR A 133 -19.39 -6.86 -37.14
C THR A 133 -18.35 -7.69 -37.88
N LYS A 134 -17.77 -7.10 -38.93
CA LYS A 134 -16.77 -7.66 -39.85
C LYS A 134 -15.38 -7.90 -39.23
N GLU A 135 -15.27 -8.19 -37.94
CA GLU A 135 -13.97 -8.14 -37.24
C GLU A 135 -13.38 -9.54 -37.05
N SER A 136 -12.35 -9.85 -37.85
CA SER A 136 -11.51 -11.07 -37.78
C SER A 136 -10.83 -11.31 -36.43
N VAL A 137 -10.79 -10.30 -35.55
CA VAL A 137 -10.18 -10.32 -34.22
C VAL A 137 -10.90 -11.29 -33.27
N ILE A 138 -12.24 -11.34 -33.32
CA ILE A 138 -13.05 -12.16 -32.39
C ILE A 138 -12.82 -13.67 -32.63
N VAL A 139 -12.56 -14.05 -33.88
CA VAL A 139 -12.27 -15.44 -34.28
C VAL A 139 -10.93 -15.91 -33.72
N ASP A 140 -9.92 -15.05 -33.77
CA ASP A 140 -8.57 -15.36 -33.28
C ASP A 140 -8.54 -15.44 -31.74
N GLU A 141 -9.25 -14.56 -31.03
CA GLU A 141 -9.38 -14.61 -29.56
C GLU A 141 -10.11 -15.89 -29.09
N SER A 142 -11.15 -16.29 -29.83
CA SER A 142 -11.91 -17.52 -29.54
C SER A 142 -11.09 -18.79 -29.80
N ALA A 143 -10.30 -18.82 -30.88
CA ALA A 143 -9.39 -19.93 -31.19
C ALA A 143 -8.25 -20.04 -30.16
N LEU A 144 -7.74 -18.90 -29.68
CA LEU A 144 -6.75 -18.85 -28.62
C LEU A 144 -7.34 -19.39 -27.32
N ALA A 145 -8.53 -18.96 -26.90
CA ALA A 145 -9.22 -19.49 -25.72
C ALA A 145 -9.41 -21.01 -25.78
N LEU A 146 -9.74 -21.55 -26.97
CA LEU A 146 -9.89 -22.98 -27.20
C LEU A 146 -8.58 -23.77 -27.00
N ASN A 147 -7.47 -23.25 -27.53
CA ASN A 147 -6.14 -23.84 -27.37
C ASN A 147 -5.74 -23.91 -25.88
N LEU A 148 -6.10 -22.88 -25.10
CA LEU A 148 -5.80 -22.81 -23.66
C LEU A 148 -6.59 -23.81 -22.83
N GLU A 149 -7.87 -24.02 -23.14
CA GLU A 149 -8.74 -24.86 -22.34
C GLU A 149 -8.64 -26.34 -22.69
N CYS A 150 -8.34 -26.68 -23.94
CA CYS A 150 -8.36 -28.08 -24.40
C CYS A 150 -6.97 -28.70 -24.65
N SER A 151 -5.86 -28.03 -24.29
CA SER A 151 -4.48 -28.56 -24.29
C SER A 151 -4.07 -29.31 -25.57
N GLY A 152 -4.56 -28.85 -26.72
CA GLY A 152 -4.35 -29.46 -28.03
C GLY A 152 -4.12 -28.39 -29.08
N SER A 153 -3.32 -28.70 -30.10
CA SER A 153 -3.02 -27.80 -31.23
C SER A 153 -4.25 -27.66 -32.14
N VAL A 154 -5.20 -26.83 -31.73
CA VAL A 154 -6.27 -26.37 -32.63
C VAL A 154 -5.63 -25.47 -33.69
N TYR A 155 -6.13 -25.55 -34.92
CA TYR A 155 -5.68 -24.78 -36.08
C TYR A 155 -5.38 -23.32 -35.71
N GLU A 156 -4.10 -22.92 -35.80
CA GLU A 156 -3.67 -21.54 -35.60
C GLU A 156 -3.74 -20.78 -36.92
N SER A 157 -4.47 -19.67 -36.94
CA SER A 157 -4.49 -18.78 -38.08
C SER A 157 -3.08 -18.25 -38.40
N GLU A 158 -2.84 -17.87 -39.67
CA GLU A 158 -1.57 -17.24 -40.07
C GLU A 158 -1.27 -15.98 -39.23
N ARG A 159 -2.32 -15.28 -38.75
CA ARG A 159 -2.23 -14.14 -37.82
C ARG A 159 -1.64 -14.56 -36.48
N ILE A 160 -2.18 -15.60 -35.85
CA ILE A 160 -1.69 -16.11 -34.55
C ILE A 160 -0.26 -16.66 -34.68
N GLN A 161 0.05 -17.35 -35.78
CA GLN A 161 1.41 -17.87 -36.01
C GLN A 161 2.43 -16.73 -36.20
N ALA A 162 2.07 -15.68 -36.92
CA ALA A 162 2.91 -14.50 -37.10
C ALA A 162 3.13 -13.76 -35.77
N LEU A 163 2.07 -13.55 -35.00
CA LEU A 163 2.13 -12.96 -33.65
C LEU A 163 3.02 -13.77 -32.72
N ARG A 164 2.84 -15.10 -32.67
CA ARG A 164 3.65 -15.99 -31.84
C ARG A 164 5.14 -15.87 -32.16
N LYS A 165 5.51 -15.84 -33.45
CA LYS A 165 6.92 -15.69 -33.86
C LYS A 165 7.52 -14.38 -33.37
N VAL A 166 6.78 -13.29 -33.47
CA VAL A 166 7.23 -11.98 -32.98
C VAL A 166 7.35 -11.99 -31.46
N VAL A 167 6.37 -12.51 -30.73
CA VAL A 167 6.46 -12.64 -29.26
C VAL A 167 7.65 -13.50 -28.86
N GLN A 168 7.85 -14.65 -29.47
CA GLN A 168 9.02 -15.49 -29.22
C GLN A 168 10.34 -14.77 -29.48
N ALA A 169 10.44 -14.01 -30.57
CA ALA A 169 11.66 -13.25 -30.86
C ALA A 169 11.91 -12.14 -29.83
N VAL A 170 10.87 -11.40 -29.48
CA VAL A 170 10.94 -10.26 -28.54
C VAL A 170 11.20 -10.72 -27.11
N THR A 171 10.70 -11.89 -26.70
CA THR A 171 10.83 -12.40 -25.33
C THR A 171 12.00 -13.37 -25.13
N ALA A 172 12.52 -14.00 -26.19
CA ALA A 172 13.67 -14.92 -26.09
C ALA A 172 15.01 -14.20 -25.96
N ASP A 173 15.10 -12.93 -26.36
CA ASP A 173 16.31 -12.14 -26.19
C ASP A 173 16.48 -11.68 -24.74
N ASN A 174 17.11 -12.55 -23.93
CA ASN A 174 17.44 -12.27 -22.54
C ASN A 174 18.53 -11.19 -22.35
N ASN A 175 19.14 -10.66 -23.42
CA ASN A 175 20.31 -9.78 -23.33
C ASN A 175 20.01 -8.28 -23.25
N MET A 176 18.73 -7.88 -23.21
CA MET A 176 18.30 -6.47 -23.03
C MET A 176 18.90 -5.48 -24.06
N GLN A 177 19.43 -5.94 -25.19
CA GLN A 177 19.92 -5.05 -26.24
C GLN A 177 18.72 -4.45 -27.01
N PRO A 178 18.78 -3.17 -27.42
CA PRO A 178 17.73 -2.58 -28.24
C PRO A 178 17.66 -3.28 -29.59
N PHE A 179 16.46 -3.68 -30.01
CA PHE A 179 16.22 -4.15 -31.38
C PHE A 179 16.42 -3.01 -32.37
N SER A 180 16.97 -3.31 -33.56
CA SER A 180 17.17 -2.29 -34.59
C SER A 180 15.84 -1.87 -35.23
N GLU A 181 15.74 -0.61 -35.68
CA GLU A 181 14.54 -0.13 -36.39
C GLU A 181 14.21 -0.99 -37.62
N THR A 182 15.25 -1.52 -38.29
CA THR A 182 15.10 -2.42 -39.44
C THR A 182 14.39 -3.72 -39.05
N GLU A 183 14.80 -4.37 -37.96
CA GLU A 183 14.16 -5.61 -37.47
C GLU A 183 12.70 -5.38 -37.10
N VAL A 184 12.42 -4.30 -36.37
CA VAL A 184 11.05 -3.96 -35.96
C VAL A 184 10.18 -3.62 -37.17
N SER A 185 10.72 -2.94 -38.18
CA SER A 185 10.01 -2.66 -39.44
C SER A 185 9.66 -3.95 -40.20
N VAL A 186 10.59 -4.92 -40.25
CA VAL A 186 10.34 -6.22 -40.89
C VAL A 186 9.21 -6.97 -40.20
N TRP A 187 9.18 -6.97 -38.86
CA TRP A 187 8.08 -7.57 -38.11
C TRP A 187 6.76 -6.85 -38.36
N ARG A 188 6.74 -5.51 -38.31
CA ARG A 188 5.54 -4.72 -38.57
C ARG A 188 4.97 -5.00 -39.97
N GLU A 189 5.81 -5.01 -40.99
CA GLU A 189 5.38 -5.36 -42.36
C GLU A 189 4.85 -6.80 -42.46
N SER A 190 5.48 -7.74 -41.76
CA SER A 190 5.04 -9.15 -41.74
C SER A 190 3.68 -9.31 -41.07
N LEU A 191 3.42 -8.57 -39.98
CA LEU A 191 2.14 -8.54 -39.28
C LEU A 191 1.04 -7.87 -40.14
N LEU A 192 1.35 -6.73 -40.77
CA LEU A 192 0.41 -6.05 -41.66
C LEU A 192 0.01 -6.90 -42.86
N LYS A 193 0.94 -7.70 -43.43
CA LYS A 193 0.65 -8.63 -44.55
C LYS A 193 -0.41 -9.67 -44.20
N VAL A 194 -0.49 -10.09 -42.94
CA VAL A 194 -1.52 -11.03 -42.46
C VAL A 194 -2.72 -10.31 -41.83
N GLY A 195 -2.81 -8.98 -41.96
CA GLY A 195 -3.92 -8.19 -41.43
C GLY A 195 -3.90 -8.04 -39.91
N VAL A 196 -2.74 -8.11 -39.28
CA VAL A 196 -2.56 -7.78 -37.85
C VAL A 196 -2.20 -6.30 -37.75
N GLU A 197 -3.17 -5.50 -37.31
CA GLU A 197 -3.03 -4.05 -37.13
C GLU A 197 -2.53 -3.67 -35.73
N SER A 198 -2.69 -4.56 -34.75
CA SER A 198 -2.17 -4.42 -33.39
C SER A 198 -1.65 -5.75 -32.86
N VAL A 199 -0.56 -5.69 -32.09
CA VAL A 199 0.06 -6.83 -31.41
C VAL A 199 -0.57 -7.17 -30.06
N ASP A 200 -1.56 -6.39 -29.62
CA ASP A 200 -2.15 -6.48 -28.28
C ASP A 200 -3.24 -7.56 -28.16
N VAL A 201 -2.90 -8.81 -28.46
CA VAL A 201 -3.83 -9.94 -28.32
C VAL A 201 -3.73 -10.51 -26.91
N ARG A 202 -4.87 -10.56 -26.20
CA ARG A 202 -4.98 -11.12 -24.84
C ARG A 202 -4.67 -12.62 -24.85
N GLY A 203 -3.98 -13.12 -23.83
CA GLY A 203 -3.77 -14.57 -23.64
C GLY A 203 -2.59 -15.18 -24.40
N LEU A 204 -1.77 -14.37 -25.08
CA LEU A 204 -0.56 -14.82 -25.78
C LEU A 204 0.55 -15.39 -24.84
N PHE A 205 0.52 -15.10 -23.54
CA PHE A 205 1.58 -15.44 -22.55
C PHE A 205 1.31 -16.69 -21.69
N THR A 206 0.37 -17.53 -22.10
CA THR A 206 -0.08 -18.68 -21.31
C THR A 206 0.90 -19.86 -21.32
N LYS A 207 0.66 -20.83 -20.41
CA LYS A 207 1.55 -21.93 -20.01
C LYS A 207 2.16 -22.76 -21.15
N GLU A 208 1.45 -22.88 -22.27
CA GLU A 208 1.87 -23.71 -23.41
C GLU A 208 2.52 -22.89 -24.52
N LEU A 209 2.36 -21.57 -24.47
CA LEU A 209 2.60 -20.70 -25.61
C LEU A 209 3.92 -19.96 -25.56
N LEU A 210 4.45 -19.62 -24.37
CA LEU A 210 5.73 -18.89 -24.28
C LEU A 210 6.48 -18.87 -22.92
N PHE A 211 5.88 -19.25 -21.77
CA PHE A 211 6.62 -19.33 -20.48
C PHE A 211 6.12 -20.42 -19.52
N SER A 212 7.03 -20.97 -18.72
CA SER A 212 6.79 -22.07 -17.77
C SER A 212 6.27 -21.61 -16.40
N SER A 213 4.98 -21.83 -16.16
CA SER A 213 4.29 -22.23 -14.91
C SER A 213 2.92 -21.54 -14.83
N ALA A 214 1.85 -22.33 -14.77
CA ALA A 214 0.46 -21.87 -14.96
C ALA A 214 -0.16 -21.13 -13.78
N ALA A 215 0.62 -20.78 -12.74
CA ALA A 215 0.04 -20.26 -11.52
C ALA A 215 -0.18 -18.73 -11.54
N THR A 216 0.35 -17.98 -12.52
CA THR A 216 0.52 -16.53 -12.36
C THR A 216 0.16 -15.62 -13.55
N VAL A 217 -0.28 -16.13 -14.71
CA VAL A 217 -0.68 -15.26 -15.83
C VAL A 217 -2.19 -14.98 -15.76
N LEU A 218 -2.54 -13.70 -15.60
CA LEU A 218 -3.94 -13.27 -15.44
C LEU A 218 -4.66 -13.31 -16.80
N LYS A 219 -5.94 -13.70 -16.81
CA LYS A 219 -6.76 -13.97 -18.03
C LYS A 219 -6.83 -12.80 -19.04
N SER A 220 -6.44 -11.58 -18.65
CA SER A 220 -6.51 -10.34 -19.44
C SER A 220 -5.16 -9.78 -19.89
N GLU A 221 -4.06 -10.51 -19.67
CA GLU A 221 -2.70 -9.98 -19.88
C GLU A 221 -2.28 -9.98 -21.38
N THR A 222 -1.80 -8.83 -21.85
CA THR A 222 -1.26 -8.60 -23.22
C THR A 222 0.27 -8.49 -23.20
N PRO A 223 0.96 -8.57 -24.35
CA PRO A 223 2.41 -8.39 -24.39
C PRO A 223 2.91 -7.09 -23.77
N LEU A 224 2.24 -5.97 -24.06
CA LEU A 224 2.60 -4.68 -23.50
C LEU A 224 2.40 -4.65 -21.97
N LEU A 225 1.25 -5.14 -21.46
CA LEU A 225 0.96 -5.15 -20.02
C LEU A 225 1.97 -6.03 -19.25
N HIS A 226 2.31 -7.19 -19.81
CA HIS A 226 3.29 -8.10 -19.22
C HIS A 226 4.68 -7.47 -19.15
N SER A 227 5.18 -6.92 -20.27
CA SER A 227 6.50 -6.28 -20.32
C SER A 227 6.58 -5.04 -19.42
N ALA A 228 5.49 -4.28 -19.29
CA ALA A 228 5.40 -3.17 -18.35
C ALA A 228 5.48 -3.64 -16.90
N ARG A 229 4.73 -4.69 -16.52
CA ARG A 229 4.76 -5.31 -15.18
C ARG A 229 6.15 -5.86 -14.82
N LEU A 230 6.88 -6.38 -15.79
CA LEU A 230 8.26 -6.86 -15.61
C LEU A 230 9.31 -5.73 -15.71
N CYS A 231 8.91 -4.49 -15.99
CA CYS A 231 9.79 -3.34 -16.19
C CYS A 231 10.90 -3.57 -17.23
N GLN A 232 10.50 -4.09 -18.39
CA GLN A 232 11.39 -4.38 -19.52
C GLN A 232 11.29 -3.28 -20.58
N ALA A 233 11.99 -2.15 -20.36
CA ALA A 233 11.94 -1.00 -21.25
C ALA A 233 12.22 -1.30 -22.74
N PRO A 234 13.24 -2.12 -23.11
CA PRO A 234 13.47 -2.45 -24.52
C PRO A 234 12.28 -3.17 -25.15
N THR A 235 11.68 -4.11 -24.43
CA THR A 235 10.53 -4.90 -24.85
C THR A 235 9.28 -4.05 -24.99
N VAL A 236 9.03 -3.16 -24.03
CA VAL A 236 7.95 -2.17 -24.09
C VAL A 236 8.08 -1.26 -25.31
N ARG A 237 9.29 -0.75 -25.59
CA ARG A 237 9.55 0.07 -26.78
C ARG A 237 9.19 -0.66 -28.07
N VAL A 238 9.58 -1.93 -28.20
CA VAL A 238 9.23 -2.74 -29.38
C VAL A 238 7.72 -2.89 -29.51
N TRP A 239 7.01 -3.20 -28.41
CA TRP A 239 5.56 -3.33 -28.47
C TRP A 239 4.89 -2.04 -28.94
N LEU A 240 5.31 -0.89 -28.40
CA LEU A 240 4.81 0.42 -28.84
C LEU A 240 5.11 0.68 -30.32
N GLN A 241 6.31 0.34 -30.79
CA GLN A 241 6.64 0.43 -32.21
C GLN A 241 5.80 -0.55 -33.06
N LEU A 242 5.42 -1.72 -32.55
CA LEU A 242 4.56 -2.65 -33.29
C LEU A 242 3.07 -2.27 -33.25
N GLY A 243 2.72 -1.09 -32.73
CA GLY A 243 1.37 -0.55 -32.74
C GLY A 243 0.57 -0.83 -31.47
N ALA A 244 1.22 -1.28 -30.39
CA ALA A 244 0.56 -1.48 -29.12
C ALA A 244 0.04 -0.14 -28.56
N ASN A 245 -1.18 -0.14 -28.02
CA ASN A 245 -1.80 1.07 -27.47
C ASN A 245 -1.72 1.09 -25.93
N PRO A 246 -0.85 1.92 -25.32
CA PRO A 246 -0.68 1.92 -23.87
C PRO A 246 -1.88 2.46 -23.09
N GLY A 247 -2.81 3.18 -23.72
CA GLY A 247 -3.96 3.79 -23.06
C GLY A 247 -5.25 2.96 -23.13
N ALA A 248 -5.39 2.09 -24.14
CA ALA A 248 -6.61 1.30 -24.34
C ALA A 248 -6.60 -0.07 -23.62
N LEU A 249 -5.42 -0.57 -23.24
CA LEU A 249 -5.27 -1.87 -22.62
C LEU A 249 -5.38 -1.77 -21.10
N GLU A 250 -6.23 -2.61 -20.53
CA GLU A 250 -6.41 -2.75 -19.09
C GLU A 250 -6.26 -4.24 -18.70
N ASP A 251 -5.62 -4.49 -17.55
CA ASP A 251 -5.66 -5.80 -16.89
C ASP A 251 -7.03 -6.05 -16.23
N ASP A 252 -7.18 -7.18 -15.54
CA ASP A 252 -8.41 -7.58 -14.86
C ASP A 252 -8.79 -6.65 -13.69
N GLN A 253 -7.84 -5.82 -13.24
CA GLN A 253 -8.04 -4.80 -12.23
C GLN A 253 -8.27 -3.41 -12.82
N GLY A 254 -8.32 -3.28 -14.15
CA GLY A 254 -8.49 -1.99 -14.82
C GLY A 254 -7.20 -1.18 -14.94
N ARG A 255 -6.02 -1.79 -14.73
CA ARG A 255 -4.72 -1.10 -14.77
C ARG A 255 -4.11 -1.13 -16.17
N ARG A 256 -3.60 0.01 -16.63
CA ARG A 256 -2.94 0.15 -17.93
C ARG A 256 -1.45 -0.12 -17.82
N ALA A 257 -0.78 -0.15 -18.97
CA ALA A 257 0.67 -0.40 -19.04
C ALA A 257 1.47 0.60 -18.18
N LEU A 258 1.11 1.89 -18.20
CA LEU A 258 1.78 2.89 -17.36
C LEU A 258 1.54 2.66 -15.86
N ASP A 259 0.31 2.30 -15.47
CA ASP A 259 0.00 1.97 -14.07
C ASP A 259 0.86 0.79 -13.59
N LEU A 260 0.94 -0.29 -14.39
CA LEU A 260 1.74 -1.48 -14.09
C LEU A 260 3.23 -1.19 -14.01
N ALA A 261 3.78 -0.39 -14.94
CA ALA A 261 5.19 0.00 -14.91
C ALA A 261 5.52 0.74 -13.62
N LEU A 262 4.63 1.62 -13.15
CA LEU A 262 4.82 2.37 -11.92
C LEU A 262 4.80 1.51 -10.64
N LEU A 263 4.19 0.32 -10.68
CA LEU A 263 4.23 -0.64 -9.56
C LEU A 263 5.61 -1.27 -9.33
N CYS A 264 6.51 -1.24 -10.31
CA CYS A 264 7.80 -1.88 -10.19
C CYS A 264 8.70 -1.27 -9.09
N GLU A 265 9.46 -2.14 -8.44
CA GLU A 265 10.54 -1.79 -7.49
C GLU A 265 11.95 -1.91 -8.12
N SER A 266 12.02 -2.11 -9.44
CA SER A 266 13.26 -2.32 -10.19
C SER A 266 13.95 -1.02 -10.63
N ARG A 267 15.27 -1.06 -10.81
CA ARG A 267 16.05 0.03 -11.44
C ARG A 267 15.59 0.35 -12.88
N SER A 268 14.92 -0.61 -13.54
CA SER A 268 14.37 -0.44 -14.89
C SER A 268 13.01 0.26 -14.94
N LEU A 269 12.47 0.67 -13.78
CA LEU A 269 11.25 1.48 -13.69
C LEU A 269 11.31 2.72 -14.59
N PHE A 270 12.33 3.55 -14.39
CA PHE A 270 12.45 4.84 -15.07
C PHE A 270 12.44 4.74 -16.60
N PRO A 271 13.31 3.92 -17.24
CA PRO A 271 13.29 3.80 -18.69
C PRO A 271 11.95 3.21 -19.19
N THR A 272 11.33 2.26 -18.48
CA THR A 272 10.06 1.66 -18.89
C THR A 272 8.93 2.68 -18.87
N ALA A 273 8.78 3.42 -17.77
CA ALA A 273 7.76 4.46 -17.63
C ALA A 273 7.99 5.61 -18.62
N ALA A 274 9.25 5.95 -18.93
CA ALA A 274 9.58 6.97 -19.91
C ALA A 274 9.11 6.61 -21.35
N GLU A 275 9.28 5.35 -21.79
CA GLU A 275 8.74 4.89 -23.08
C GLU A 275 7.22 5.03 -23.13
N LEU A 276 6.55 4.58 -22.07
CA LEU A 276 5.09 4.59 -21.98
C LEU A 276 4.55 6.02 -21.99
N ILE A 277 5.11 6.93 -21.20
CA ILE A 277 4.71 8.35 -21.17
C ILE A 277 4.81 8.98 -22.55
N GLN A 278 5.86 8.69 -23.31
CA GLN A 278 6.05 9.25 -24.65
C GLN A 278 4.98 8.75 -25.63
N ALA A 279 4.60 7.49 -25.54
CA ALA A 279 3.56 6.90 -26.39
C ALA A 279 2.12 7.13 -25.88
N CYS A 280 1.96 7.59 -24.64
CA CYS A 280 0.68 7.73 -23.98
C CYS A 280 -0.17 8.90 -24.49
N GLY A 281 -1.46 8.66 -24.74
CA GLY A 281 -2.47 9.72 -24.88
C GLY A 281 -3.11 10.09 -23.53
N VAL A 282 -4.16 10.92 -23.55
CA VAL A 282 -4.93 11.31 -22.35
C VAL A 282 -5.40 10.11 -21.53
N GLN A 283 -5.75 9.01 -22.22
CA GLN A 283 -6.25 7.77 -21.62
C GLN A 283 -5.26 7.10 -20.69
N CYS A 284 -3.95 7.39 -20.76
CA CYS A 284 -3.00 6.88 -19.79
C CYS A 284 -3.02 7.66 -18.47
N PHE A 285 -3.39 8.95 -18.48
CA PHE A 285 -3.21 9.85 -17.33
C PHE A 285 -4.47 9.97 -16.46
N VAL A 286 -5.63 9.55 -16.97
CA VAL A 286 -6.88 9.46 -16.19
C VAL A 286 -6.76 8.43 -15.06
N SER A 287 -7.59 8.57 -14.02
CA SER A 287 -7.62 7.60 -12.93
C SER A 287 -8.05 6.21 -13.39
N ASP A 288 -7.47 5.15 -12.81
CA ASP A 288 -8.01 3.81 -13.01
C ASP A 288 -9.45 3.72 -12.44
N LYS A 289 -10.24 2.74 -12.93
CA LYS A 289 -11.66 2.62 -12.55
C LYS A 289 -11.88 2.12 -11.12
N LYS A 290 -10.92 1.43 -10.53
CA LYS A 290 -11.09 0.68 -9.27
C LYS A 290 -10.66 1.50 -8.06
N ASN A 291 -9.52 2.15 -8.16
CA ASN A 291 -8.84 2.91 -7.12
C ASN A 291 -9.00 4.42 -7.30
N GLN A 292 -9.48 4.88 -8.46
CA GLN A 292 -9.67 6.30 -8.78
C GLN A 292 -8.39 7.13 -8.67
N ILE A 293 -7.23 6.50 -8.89
CA ILE A 293 -5.91 7.14 -8.84
C ILE A 293 -5.29 7.07 -10.23
N GLY A 294 -4.79 8.22 -10.70
CA GLY A 294 -4.06 8.29 -11.98
C GLY A 294 -2.56 8.12 -11.79
N PRO A 295 -1.81 7.82 -12.87
CA PRO A 295 -0.34 7.76 -12.84
C PRO A 295 0.33 8.99 -12.25
N LEU A 296 -0.23 10.18 -12.49
CA LEU A 296 0.33 11.42 -11.94
C LEU A 296 0.34 11.37 -10.41
N HIS A 297 -0.81 11.09 -9.80
CA HIS A 297 -0.92 10.88 -8.34
C HIS A 297 0.01 9.78 -7.85
N TYR A 298 0.12 8.68 -8.58
CA TYR A 298 1.00 7.58 -8.19
C TYR A 298 2.47 8.00 -8.12
N VAL A 299 2.97 8.73 -9.13
CA VAL A 299 4.34 9.26 -9.14
C VAL A 299 4.57 10.20 -7.96
N LEU A 300 3.62 11.10 -7.69
CA LEU A 300 3.68 12.03 -6.56
C LEU A 300 3.70 11.28 -5.21
N MET A 301 2.87 10.24 -5.06
CA MET A 301 2.78 9.46 -3.82
C MET A 301 4.06 8.66 -3.51
N ARG A 302 4.73 8.14 -4.54
CA ARG A 302 5.97 7.36 -4.40
C ARG A 302 7.18 8.20 -4.01
N TRP A 303 7.07 9.54 -3.97
CA TRP A 303 8.16 10.42 -3.56
C TRP A 303 8.69 10.12 -2.16
N ALA A 304 7.81 9.83 -1.20
CA ALA A 304 8.20 9.58 0.20
C ALA A 304 8.44 8.10 0.54
N ALA A 305 7.76 7.17 -0.14
CA ALA A 305 7.83 5.74 0.18
C ALA A 305 9.12 5.05 -0.32
N ALA A 306 9.81 5.68 -1.26
CA ALA A 306 10.93 5.07 -1.94
C ALA A 306 12.22 5.12 -1.10
N HIS A 307 12.37 4.16 -0.18
CA HIS A 307 13.64 3.81 0.46
C HIS A 307 14.65 3.37 -0.61
N PHE A 308 15.38 4.29 -1.22
CA PHE A 308 16.54 3.93 -2.03
C PHE A 308 17.81 4.26 -1.25
N ALA A 309 18.54 3.23 -0.87
CA ALA A 309 19.78 3.33 -0.09
C ALA A 309 20.88 4.15 -0.79
N THR A 310 20.76 4.40 -2.10
CA THR A 310 21.64 5.25 -2.90
C THR A 310 20.81 5.90 -4.01
N ARG A 311 20.78 7.23 -4.13
CA ARG A 311 20.20 7.88 -5.32
C ARG A 311 21.17 8.88 -5.96
N PRO A 312 21.30 8.88 -7.30
CA PRO A 312 21.95 9.95 -8.04
C PRO A 312 21.08 11.22 -8.04
N LYS A 313 21.70 12.40 -8.03
CA LYS A 313 21.05 13.65 -8.45
C LYS A 313 21.03 13.69 -9.99
N PRO A 314 19.88 13.96 -10.65
CA PRO A 314 18.58 14.37 -10.10
C PRO A 314 17.62 13.21 -9.72
N ASN A 315 16.63 13.49 -8.87
CA ASN A 315 15.63 12.52 -8.39
C ASN A 315 14.84 11.91 -9.57
N PRO A 316 14.84 10.57 -9.76
CA PRO A 316 14.20 9.93 -10.91
C PRO A 316 12.68 10.15 -10.96
N PHE A 317 12.01 10.34 -9.83
CA PHE A 317 10.57 10.65 -9.85
C PHE A 317 10.29 12.11 -10.22
N ASN A 318 11.21 13.05 -9.96
CA ASN A 318 11.09 14.43 -10.45
C ASN A 318 11.29 14.47 -11.97
N LEU A 319 12.26 13.69 -12.49
CA LEU A 319 12.43 13.50 -13.93
C LEU A 319 11.20 12.88 -14.59
N LEU A 320 10.59 11.89 -13.93
CA LEU A 320 9.39 11.25 -14.43
C LEU A 320 8.20 12.20 -14.42
N LEU A 321 8.03 12.94 -13.32
CA LEU A 321 7.01 13.99 -13.23
C LEU A 321 7.18 15.01 -14.35
N ASP A 322 8.38 15.56 -14.55
CA ASP A 322 8.63 16.54 -15.61
C ASP A 322 8.23 16.01 -17.00
N ARG A 323 8.59 14.76 -17.32
CA ARG A 323 8.15 14.11 -18.56
C ARG A 323 6.63 13.99 -18.68
N MET A 324 5.95 13.62 -17.59
CA MET A 324 4.49 13.52 -17.57
C MET A 324 3.84 14.88 -17.76
N LEU A 325 4.34 15.92 -17.08
CA LEU A 325 3.83 17.28 -17.20
C LEU A 325 4.03 17.83 -18.61
N GLN A 326 5.21 17.64 -19.22
CA GLN A 326 5.47 18.00 -20.60
C GLN A 326 4.52 17.27 -21.56
N ARG A 327 4.27 15.98 -21.31
CA ARG A 327 3.32 15.22 -22.12
C ARG A 327 1.90 15.75 -21.99
N ILE A 328 1.41 15.99 -20.78
CA ILE A 328 0.07 16.55 -20.53
C ILE A 328 -0.06 17.95 -21.16
N LEU A 329 0.97 18.79 -21.09
CA LEU A 329 0.96 20.10 -21.74
C LEU A 329 0.90 20.04 -23.28
N SER A 330 1.34 18.92 -23.88
CA SER A 330 1.22 18.68 -25.32
C SER A 330 -0.17 18.17 -25.76
N LEU A 331 -1.04 17.83 -24.81
CA LEU A 331 -2.42 17.39 -25.06
C LEU A 331 -3.34 18.58 -25.38
N GLN A 332 -4.56 18.31 -25.83
CA GLN A 332 -5.55 19.35 -26.13
C GLN A 332 -5.95 20.11 -24.85
N ASP A 333 -6.40 21.37 -24.98
CA ASP A 333 -6.62 22.24 -23.83
C ASP A 333 -7.60 21.67 -22.79
N GLY A 334 -8.66 20.97 -23.23
CA GLY A 334 -9.61 20.31 -22.32
C GLY A 334 -9.00 19.16 -21.50
N GLU A 335 -7.91 18.57 -21.98
CA GLU A 335 -7.23 17.42 -21.36
C GLU A 335 -6.22 17.88 -20.28
N LYS A 336 -5.79 19.15 -20.32
CA LYS A 336 -4.89 19.74 -19.31
C LYS A 336 -5.53 19.88 -17.93
N ALA A 337 -6.86 19.78 -17.84
CA ALA A 337 -7.60 19.79 -16.58
C ALA A 337 -7.14 18.69 -15.60
N LEU A 338 -6.51 17.62 -16.09
CA LEU A 338 -5.88 16.56 -15.29
C LEU A 338 -4.79 17.09 -14.33
N LEU A 339 -4.21 18.26 -14.60
CA LEU A 339 -3.21 18.89 -13.72
C LEU A 339 -3.84 19.47 -12.45
N ALA A 340 -5.10 19.93 -12.53
CA ALA A 340 -5.78 20.65 -11.45
C ALA A 340 -6.93 19.87 -10.82
N THR A 341 -7.39 18.79 -11.46
CA THR A 341 -8.58 18.04 -11.03
C THR A 341 -8.32 16.54 -10.98
N THR A 342 -9.11 15.84 -10.18
CA THR A 342 -9.14 14.37 -10.13
C THR A 342 -10.48 13.89 -9.59
N SER A 343 -10.78 12.62 -9.82
CA SER A 343 -11.86 11.89 -9.16
C SER A 343 -11.57 11.63 -7.68
N TYR A 344 -10.29 11.66 -7.28
CA TYR A 344 -9.82 11.42 -5.91
C TYR A 344 -10.13 12.59 -4.94
N LEU A 345 -9.80 12.39 -3.66
CA LEU A 345 -10.03 13.36 -2.59
C LEU A 345 -9.21 14.66 -2.71
N GLU A 346 -8.09 14.62 -3.44
CA GLU A 346 -7.02 15.63 -3.42
C GLU A 346 -6.46 15.86 -4.84
N THR A 347 -6.22 17.12 -5.22
CA THR A 347 -5.59 17.44 -6.52
C THR A 347 -4.11 17.04 -6.53
N PRO A 348 -3.47 16.89 -7.71
CA PRO A 348 -2.03 16.65 -7.80
C PRO A 348 -1.19 17.63 -6.96
N LEU A 349 -1.61 18.90 -6.88
CA LEU A 349 -0.90 19.90 -6.09
C LEU A 349 -0.99 19.65 -4.59
N HIS A 350 -2.14 19.20 -4.07
CA HIS A 350 -2.26 18.81 -2.66
C HIS A 350 -1.29 17.67 -2.31
N VAL A 351 -1.26 16.62 -3.14
CA VAL A 351 -0.38 15.46 -2.94
C VAL A 351 1.09 15.87 -2.99
N ALA A 352 1.47 16.70 -3.96
CA ALA A 352 2.84 17.17 -4.10
C ALA A 352 3.33 17.94 -2.87
N VAL A 353 2.48 18.85 -2.37
CA VAL A 353 2.78 19.66 -1.18
C VAL A 353 2.83 18.82 0.09
N ALA A 354 1.89 17.88 0.26
CA ALA A 354 1.86 16.96 1.39
C ALA A 354 3.14 16.14 1.52
N LYS A 355 3.70 15.74 0.37
CA LYS A 355 4.96 14.97 0.29
C LYS A 355 6.21 15.81 0.50
N ARG A 356 6.07 17.12 0.71
CA ARG A 356 7.15 18.09 0.95
C ARG A 356 8.25 18.14 -0.11
N ASN A 357 7.94 17.77 -1.35
CA ASN A 357 8.89 17.81 -2.45
C ASN A 357 8.85 19.19 -3.14
N VAL A 358 9.80 20.06 -2.79
CA VAL A 358 9.89 21.44 -3.29
C VAL A 358 10.05 21.46 -4.82
N GLU A 359 10.97 20.67 -5.35
CA GLU A 359 11.29 20.66 -6.78
C GLU A 359 10.13 20.10 -7.62
N GLY A 360 9.54 18.99 -7.17
CA GLY A 360 8.35 18.43 -7.81
C GLY A 360 7.16 19.39 -7.77
N THR A 361 6.97 20.10 -6.66
CA THR A 361 5.93 21.14 -6.54
C THR A 361 6.20 22.30 -7.51
N ARG A 362 7.45 22.75 -7.62
CA ARG A 362 7.86 23.81 -8.57
C ARG A 362 7.58 23.42 -10.02
N LEU A 363 7.90 22.19 -10.41
CA LEU A 363 7.59 21.66 -11.75
C LEU A 363 6.08 21.69 -12.02
N LEU A 364 5.28 21.26 -11.04
CA LEU A 364 3.82 21.24 -11.16
C LEU A 364 3.22 22.64 -11.23
N LEU A 365 3.66 23.59 -10.40
CA LEU A 365 3.21 24.99 -10.45
C LEU A 365 3.51 25.62 -11.82
N SER A 366 4.70 25.40 -12.37
CA SER A 366 5.06 25.86 -13.72
C SER A 366 4.20 25.21 -14.82
N ALA A 367 3.82 23.95 -14.66
CA ALA A 367 2.90 23.30 -15.60
C ALA A 367 1.48 23.86 -15.49
N LEU A 368 0.98 24.09 -14.28
CA LEU A 368 -0.32 24.71 -14.02
C LEU A 368 -0.40 26.14 -14.58
N GLU A 369 0.66 26.93 -14.44
CA GLU A 369 0.76 28.27 -15.01
C GLU A 369 0.67 28.23 -16.54
N ARG A 370 1.45 27.37 -17.20
CA ARG A 370 1.41 27.16 -18.66
C ARG A 370 0.07 26.63 -19.17
N ALA A 371 -0.67 25.93 -18.32
CA ALA A 371 -2.02 25.44 -18.62
C ALA A 371 -3.12 26.46 -18.27
N ASN A 372 -2.77 27.63 -17.70
CA ASN A 372 -3.73 28.62 -17.19
C ASN A 372 -4.69 28.05 -16.13
N LEU A 373 -4.19 27.15 -15.27
CA LEU A 373 -4.93 26.47 -14.19
C LEU A 373 -4.36 26.79 -12.80
N LEU A 374 -3.35 27.65 -12.70
CA LEU A 374 -2.62 27.91 -11.46
C LEU A 374 -3.51 28.45 -10.34
N GLU A 375 -4.28 29.51 -10.61
CA GLU A 375 -5.16 30.12 -9.60
C GLU A 375 -6.20 29.11 -9.10
N GLN A 376 -6.85 28.37 -10.01
CA GLN A 376 -7.80 27.31 -9.66
C GLN A 376 -7.14 26.24 -8.78
N ALA A 377 -5.91 25.83 -9.08
CA ALA A 377 -5.22 24.80 -8.31
C ALA A 377 -4.78 25.30 -6.92
N LEU A 378 -4.34 26.55 -6.79
CA LEU A 378 -3.93 27.14 -5.51
C LEU A 378 -5.12 27.34 -4.56
N ASP A 379 -6.29 27.68 -5.11
CA ASP A 379 -7.53 27.85 -4.35
C ASP A 379 -8.36 26.56 -4.25
N SER A 380 -7.91 25.48 -4.91
CA SER A 380 -8.60 24.20 -4.84
C SER A 380 -8.63 23.68 -3.42
N ARG A 381 -9.76 23.06 -3.06
CA ARG A 381 -10.02 22.52 -1.73
C ARG A 381 -10.06 21.01 -1.81
N ASP A 382 -9.36 20.34 -0.91
CA ASP A 382 -9.55 18.90 -0.76
C ASP A 382 -10.98 18.57 -0.30
N ARG A 383 -11.42 17.34 -0.56
CA ARG A 383 -12.76 16.86 -0.17
C ARG A 383 -12.89 16.51 1.32
N LEU A 384 -11.81 16.61 2.08
CA LEU A 384 -11.73 16.07 3.43
C LEU A 384 -12.03 17.14 4.47
N GLY A 385 -11.31 18.26 4.37
CA GLY A 385 -11.50 19.41 5.26
C GLY A 385 -11.65 20.72 4.52
N GLY A 386 -11.61 20.69 3.20
CA GLY A 386 -11.66 21.91 2.41
C GLY A 386 -10.32 22.66 2.45
N HIS A 387 -9.22 21.93 2.68
CA HIS A 387 -7.89 22.52 2.82
C HIS A 387 -7.32 22.91 1.47
N THR A 388 -6.66 24.06 1.42
CA THR A 388 -5.88 24.46 0.26
C THR A 388 -4.49 23.82 0.30
N PRO A 389 -3.75 23.76 -0.84
CA PRO A 389 -2.35 23.37 -0.83
C PRO A 389 -1.51 24.18 0.17
N LEU A 390 -1.81 25.47 0.37
CA LEU A 390 -1.10 26.28 1.36
C LEU A 390 -1.34 25.82 2.80
N ALA A 391 -2.56 25.40 3.15
CA ALA A 391 -2.84 24.85 4.48
C ALA A 391 -2.04 23.57 4.75
N LEU A 392 -1.88 22.71 3.72
CA LEU A 392 -1.03 21.52 3.80
C LEU A 392 0.45 21.86 3.94
N ALA A 393 0.92 22.91 3.25
CA ALA A 393 2.28 23.40 3.43
C ALA A 393 2.52 23.98 4.84
N PHE A 394 1.48 24.43 5.54
CA PHE A 394 1.61 24.86 6.92
C PHE A 394 1.58 23.71 7.93
N ALA A 395 0.98 22.57 7.60
CA ALA A 395 0.91 21.39 8.47
C ALA A 395 2.29 20.74 8.67
N TRP A 396 3.00 21.24 9.68
CA TRP A 396 4.36 20.86 10.04
C TRP A 396 4.43 19.56 10.84
N GLN A 397 3.31 19.19 11.48
CA GLN A 397 3.24 18.09 12.43
C GLN A 397 3.60 16.75 11.80
N THR A 398 3.16 16.50 10.56
CA THR A 398 3.42 15.26 9.79
C THR A 398 4.92 14.91 9.75
N TRP A 399 5.76 15.87 9.36
CA TRP A 399 7.22 15.64 9.29
C TRP A 399 7.92 15.69 10.65
N ALA A 400 7.35 16.41 11.61
CA ALA A 400 7.81 16.40 13.00
C ALA A 400 7.56 15.03 13.68
N VAL A 401 6.70 14.18 13.11
CA VAL A 401 6.49 12.79 13.54
C VAL A 401 7.41 11.83 12.78
N THR A 402 7.46 11.98 11.46
CA THR A 402 8.23 11.09 10.59
C THR A 402 9.74 11.17 10.82
N VAL A 403 10.31 12.36 11.02
CA VAL A 403 11.75 12.51 11.22
C VAL A 403 12.22 11.82 12.52
N PRO A 404 11.62 12.07 13.70
CA PRO A 404 12.01 11.37 14.92
C PRO A 404 11.86 9.85 14.83
N ARG A 405 10.81 9.35 14.14
CA ARG A 405 10.65 7.91 13.91
C ARG A 405 11.82 7.31 13.11
N ILE A 406 12.19 7.92 11.98
CA ILE A 406 13.30 7.46 11.11
C ILE A 406 14.63 7.49 11.87
N LEU A 407 14.90 8.57 12.58
CA LEU A 407 16.12 8.70 13.36
C LEU A 407 16.18 7.65 14.47
N THR A 408 15.06 7.40 15.16
CA THR A 408 14.99 6.39 16.23
C THR A 408 15.25 4.98 15.69
N SER A 409 14.71 4.65 14.51
CA SER A 409 14.91 3.33 13.88
C SER A 409 16.35 3.06 13.45
N ASN A 410 17.12 4.10 13.12
CA ASN A 410 18.50 3.93 12.64
C ASN A 410 19.58 4.26 13.71
N GLY A 411 19.18 4.46 14.96
CA GLY A 411 20.14 4.66 16.06
C GLY A 411 20.47 6.12 16.37
N GLY A 412 19.71 7.07 15.82
CA GLY A 412 19.78 8.49 16.16
C GLY A 412 20.78 9.30 15.32
N ASP A 413 21.41 8.71 14.31
CA ASP A 413 22.34 9.42 13.43
C ASP A 413 21.56 10.25 12.40
N ALA A 414 21.80 11.56 12.36
CA ALA A 414 21.18 12.44 11.39
C ALA A 414 21.55 12.09 9.93
N SER A 415 22.72 11.48 9.71
CA SER A 415 23.13 11.01 8.38
C SER A 415 22.30 9.83 7.85
N ASP A 416 21.54 9.17 8.72
CA ASP A 416 20.55 8.15 8.34
C ASP A 416 19.24 8.75 7.82
N LEU A 417 19.01 10.05 7.99
CA LEU A 417 18.09 10.79 7.11
C LEU A 417 18.75 10.83 5.74
N LYS A 418 18.60 9.77 4.95
CA LYS A 418 19.12 9.68 3.59
C LYS A 418 18.43 10.71 2.68
N LEU A 419 18.85 11.98 2.83
CA LEU A 419 19.01 13.11 1.90
C LEU A 419 17.88 13.40 0.87
N GLN A 420 16.64 13.00 1.12
CA GLN A 420 15.52 13.33 0.20
C GLN A 420 14.28 13.85 0.88
N ALA A 421 14.13 13.57 2.17
CA ALA A 421 13.10 14.20 2.98
C ALA A 421 13.25 15.73 2.98
N LEU A 422 14.47 16.25 2.76
CA LEU A 422 14.83 17.66 2.98
C LEU A 422 15.26 18.38 1.70
N ASP A 423 14.90 17.84 0.52
CA ASP A 423 15.42 18.17 -0.82
C ASP A 423 15.72 19.68 -0.99
N GLY A 424 16.99 19.99 -1.24
CA GLY A 424 17.49 21.36 -1.45
C GLY A 424 17.95 22.08 -0.18
N ASN A 425 17.63 21.57 1.00
CA ASN A 425 18.11 22.06 2.30
C ASN A 425 18.89 20.99 3.09
N ASP A 426 19.17 19.85 2.46
CA ASP A 426 19.66 18.63 3.11
C ASP A 426 20.90 18.87 3.99
N ASP A 427 21.98 19.43 3.43
CA ASP A 427 23.26 19.61 4.16
C ASP A 427 23.12 20.52 5.40
N LEU A 428 22.31 21.58 5.29
CA LEU A 428 22.07 22.50 6.40
C LEU A 428 21.17 21.87 7.45
N CYS A 429 20.06 21.26 7.03
CA CYS A 429 19.11 20.63 7.92
C CYS A 429 19.73 19.41 8.62
N GLU A 430 20.49 18.58 7.92
CA GLU A 430 21.21 17.43 8.50
C GLU A 430 22.18 17.92 9.58
N LYS A 431 23.00 18.94 9.28
CA LYS A 431 23.94 19.50 10.25
C LYS A 431 23.22 20.09 11.47
N GLN A 432 22.14 20.85 11.26
CA GLN A 432 21.39 21.44 12.36
C GLN A 432 20.65 20.37 13.18
N LEU A 433 20.11 19.34 12.55
CA LEU A 433 19.49 18.19 13.23
C LEU A 433 20.53 17.42 14.03
N ALA A 434 21.68 17.09 13.45
CA ALA A 434 22.79 16.45 14.16
C ALA A 434 23.22 17.26 15.38
N THR A 435 23.38 18.57 15.21
CA THR A 435 23.72 19.51 16.30
C THR A 435 22.64 19.50 17.38
N THR A 436 21.36 19.60 16.97
CA THR A 436 20.22 19.56 17.89
C THR A 436 20.21 18.25 18.68
N LEU A 437 20.40 17.11 18.04
CA LEU A 437 20.38 15.79 18.69
C LEU A 437 21.57 15.60 19.65
N ASN A 438 22.73 16.16 19.33
CA ASN A 438 23.94 16.09 20.16
C ASN A 438 23.92 17.08 21.34
N ASP A 439 23.36 18.28 21.15
CA ASP A 439 23.35 19.35 22.15
C ASP A 439 22.27 19.14 23.22
N LEU A 440 21.28 18.31 22.91
CA LEU A 440 20.23 17.97 23.85
C LEU A 440 20.78 17.06 24.95
N GLN A 441 21.17 17.63 26.09
CA GLN A 441 21.20 16.91 27.38
C GLN A 441 19.85 16.18 27.66
N PHE A 442 18.80 16.64 26.99
CA PHE A 442 17.46 16.05 26.92
C PHE A 442 17.50 14.60 26.40
N THR A 443 18.30 14.25 25.38
CA THR A 443 18.35 12.88 24.81
C THR A 443 18.96 11.87 25.79
N ASP A 444 19.89 12.30 26.63
CA ASP A 444 20.46 11.47 27.70
C ASP A 444 19.43 11.16 28.82
N ILE A 445 18.52 12.11 29.10
CA ILE A 445 17.48 11.98 30.13
C ILE A 445 16.28 11.18 29.61
N ILE A 446 15.83 11.48 28.37
CA ILE A 446 14.62 10.89 27.78
C ILE A 446 14.90 9.77 26.78
N GLY A 447 16.15 9.38 26.54
CA GLY A 447 16.51 8.21 25.73
C GLY A 447 15.76 8.16 24.38
N GLY A 448 15.52 9.33 23.77
CA GLY A 448 14.54 9.49 22.70
C GLY A 448 14.61 10.84 22.01
N ILE A 449 13.87 10.97 20.90
CA ILE A 449 13.96 12.11 19.99
C ILE A 449 12.72 12.98 20.14
N PRO A 450 12.86 14.24 20.59
CA PRO A 450 11.72 15.06 20.97
C PRO A 450 11.09 15.80 19.78
N LEU A 451 9.76 15.82 19.76
CA LEU A 451 8.92 16.31 18.67
C LEU A 451 9.18 17.79 18.34
N MET A 452 9.12 18.66 19.36
CA MET A 452 9.12 20.11 19.13
C MET A 452 10.48 20.66 18.75
N GLN A 453 11.57 20.09 19.25
CA GLN A 453 12.92 20.50 18.89
C GLN A 453 13.22 20.12 17.45
N VAL A 454 12.81 18.92 17.00
CA VAL A 454 12.90 18.57 15.59
C VAL A 454 12.07 19.52 14.72
N ALA A 455 10.83 19.82 15.12
CA ALA A 455 10.00 20.79 14.39
C ALA A 455 10.68 22.17 14.28
N ASN A 456 11.18 22.72 15.39
CA ASN A 456 11.90 23.99 15.43
C ASN A 456 13.13 23.98 14.51
N THR A 457 13.89 22.89 14.50
CA THR A 457 15.07 22.74 13.64
C THR A 457 14.68 22.67 12.16
N LEU A 458 13.61 21.95 11.82
CA LEU A 458 13.06 21.90 10.46
C LEU A 458 12.56 23.26 9.96
N VAL A 459 12.05 24.12 10.85
CA VAL A 459 11.76 25.52 10.49
C VAL A 459 13.06 26.30 10.30
N SER A 460 14.00 26.18 11.24
CA SER A 460 15.26 26.96 11.27
C SER A 460 16.16 26.70 10.06
N CYS A 461 16.20 25.47 9.57
CA CYS A 461 16.98 25.10 8.39
C CYS A 461 16.25 25.40 7.06
N GLY A 462 15.02 25.92 7.11
CA GLY A 462 14.24 26.32 5.95
C GLY A 462 13.41 25.22 5.29
N PHE A 463 13.43 23.99 5.81
CA PHE A 463 12.68 22.88 5.24
C PHE A 463 11.16 23.15 5.22
N LEU A 464 10.60 23.58 6.36
CA LEU A 464 9.16 23.86 6.45
C LEU A 464 8.76 25.17 5.75
N SER A 465 9.68 26.12 5.61
CA SER A 465 9.40 27.42 4.97
C SER A 465 9.46 27.36 3.44
N ALA A 466 10.28 26.48 2.85
CA ALA A 466 10.51 26.43 1.41
C ALA A 466 9.22 26.31 0.58
N LEU A 467 8.34 25.37 0.94
CA LEU A 467 7.06 25.20 0.24
C LEU A 467 6.06 26.32 0.51
N VAL A 468 6.04 26.85 1.73
CA VAL A 468 5.18 27.99 2.08
C VAL A 468 5.56 29.18 1.22
N ILE A 469 6.85 29.52 1.15
CA ILE A 469 7.35 30.63 0.32
C ILE A 469 7.02 30.39 -1.15
N LEU A 470 7.30 29.18 -1.67
CA LEU A 470 7.02 28.84 -3.06
C LEU A 470 5.54 29.03 -3.43
N LEU A 471 4.62 28.56 -2.59
CA LEU A 471 3.18 28.69 -2.84
C LEU A 471 2.71 30.14 -2.72
N LEU A 472 3.16 30.87 -1.70
CA LEU A 472 2.82 32.29 -1.51
C LEU A 472 3.32 33.15 -2.68
N ASP A 473 4.56 32.96 -3.11
CA ASP A 473 5.14 33.68 -4.25
C ASP A 473 4.44 33.29 -5.58
N SER A 474 3.84 32.09 -5.64
CA SER A 474 3.05 31.63 -6.80
C SER A 474 1.60 32.10 -6.80
N GLY A 475 1.15 32.84 -5.77
CA GLY A 475 -0.22 33.39 -5.74
C GLY A 475 -1.13 32.83 -4.67
N ALA A 476 -0.69 31.88 -3.83
CA ALA A 476 -1.56 31.28 -2.82
C ALA A 476 -2.06 32.32 -1.80
N ARG A 477 -3.36 32.26 -1.49
CA ARG A 477 -4.03 33.17 -0.56
C ARG A 477 -4.01 32.65 0.87
N ILE A 478 -3.86 33.57 1.83
CA ILE A 478 -3.75 33.27 3.27
C ILE A 478 -5.07 33.36 4.03
N ASP A 479 -6.14 33.81 3.39
CA ASP A 479 -7.46 34.07 3.99
C ASP A 479 -8.54 33.06 3.55
N VAL A 480 -8.16 32.03 2.79
CA VAL A 480 -9.07 30.97 2.35
C VAL A 480 -9.44 30.07 3.53
N ILE A 481 -10.69 30.15 3.98
CA ILE A 481 -11.17 29.33 5.10
C ILE A 481 -11.54 27.91 4.69
N ASP A 482 -11.17 26.94 5.51
CA ASP A 482 -11.52 25.51 5.38
C ASP A 482 -12.99 25.25 5.80
N HIS A 483 -13.41 23.99 5.87
CA HIS A 483 -14.76 23.60 6.33
C HIS A 483 -15.03 23.94 7.80
N HIS A 484 -13.98 24.18 8.60
CA HIS A 484 -14.05 24.56 10.01
C HIS A 484 -13.97 26.08 10.22
N GLY A 485 -13.90 26.88 9.14
CA GLY A 485 -13.76 28.33 9.23
C GLY A 485 -12.33 28.79 9.60
N LEU A 486 -11.34 27.91 9.48
CA LEU A 486 -9.94 28.19 9.79
C LEU A 486 -9.17 28.57 8.53
N SER A 487 -8.34 29.61 8.64
CA SER A 487 -7.38 29.97 7.59
C SER A 487 -6.16 29.02 7.59
N PRO A 488 -5.34 28.98 6.53
CA PRO A 488 -4.11 28.18 6.49
C PRO A 488 -3.16 28.45 7.66
N LEU A 489 -3.19 29.67 8.22
CA LEU A 489 -2.36 30.08 9.35
C LEU A 489 -2.71 29.36 10.66
N ALA A 490 -3.87 28.72 10.76
CA ALA A 490 -4.23 27.89 11.92
C ALA A 490 -3.37 26.64 12.04
N HIS A 491 -2.79 26.18 10.93
CA HIS A 491 -1.95 24.98 10.89
C HIS A 491 -0.46 25.30 10.97
N ALA A 492 -0.09 26.58 10.87
CA ALA A 492 1.31 27.00 10.82
C ALA A 492 2.03 26.74 12.15
N HIS A 493 3.30 26.35 12.04
CA HIS A 493 4.20 26.36 13.18
C HIS A 493 4.39 27.81 13.67
N PRO A 494 4.35 28.13 14.98
CA PRO A 494 4.48 29.51 15.48
C PRO A 494 5.71 30.25 14.93
N CYS A 495 6.84 29.57 14.80
CA CYS A 495 8.04 30.15 14.19
C CYS A 495 7.88 30.58 12.72
N LEU A 496 7.02 29.92 11.92
CA LEU A 496 6.79 30.32 10.51
C LEU A 496 6.02 31.63 10.39
N VAL A 497 5.35 32.05 11.46
CA VAL A 497 4.57 33.29 11.53
C VAL A 497 5.21 34.35 12.43
N GLY A 498 6.43 34.10 12.94
CA GLY A 498 7.19 35.06 13.75
C GLY A 498 6.80 35.11 15.22
N GLU A 499 6.17 34.06 15.75
CA GLU A 499 5.70 33.98 17.14
C GLU A 499 6.64 33.22 18.09
N CYS A 500 7.85 32.88 17.67
CA CYS A 500 8.82 32.21 18.54
C CYS A 500 10.10 33.02 18.73
N GLU A 501 10.79 32.79 19.85
CA GLU A 501 11.93 33.58 20.33
C GLU A 501 13.27 33.24 19.64
N SER A 502 13.33 32.20 18.80
CA SER A 502 14.57 31.71 18.21
C SER A 502 15.02 32.48 16.95
N ASN A 503 16.31 32.33 16.61
CA ASN A 503 16.94 32.83 15.36
C ASN A 503 16.40 32.09 14.12
N VAL A 504 15.11 32.21 13.83
CA VAL A 504 14.45 31.51 12.73
C VAL A 504 14.52 32.32 11.44
N ASP A 505 14.58 31.61 10.31
CA ASP A 505 14.47 32.20 8.98
C ASP A 505 13.18 33.02 8.81
N HIS A 506 13.30 34.35 8.86
CA HIS A 506 12.19 35.29 8.68
C HIS A 506 11.64 35.34 7.26
N LYS A 507 12.21 34.61 6.28
CA LYS A 507 11.73 34.62 4.89
C LYS A 507 10.27 34.20 4.75
N ALA A 508 9.79 33.26 5.57
CA ALA A 508 8.38 32.87 5.57
C ALA A 508 7.48 34.02 6.01
N VAL A 509 7.86 34.75 7.07
CA VAL A 509 7.15 35.92 7.58
C VAL A 509 7.13 37.03 6.52
N ASP A 510 8.24 37.25 5.82
CA ASP A 510 8.30 38.25 4.76
C ASP A 510 7.44 37.86 3.55
N ALA A 511 7.40 36.57 3.18
CA ALA A 511 6.49 36.05 2.15
C ALA A 511 5.03 36.24 2.56
N LEU A 512 4.67 35.96 3.81
CA LEU A 512 3.34 36.20 4.36
C LEU A 512 2.95 37.68 4.29
N ARG A 513 3.85 38.58 4.66
CA ARG A 513 3.63 40.04 4.56
C ARG A 513 3.45 40.49 3.11
N ARG A 514 4.18 39.91 2.16
CA ARG A 514 4.00 40.19 0.72
C ARG A 514 2.63 39.71 0.25
N ALA A 515 2.25 38.48 0.58
CA ALA A 515 0.95 37.92 0.22
C ALA A 515 -0.22 38.72 0.83
N ALA A 516 -0.14 39.07 2.11
CA ALA A 516 -1.15 39.90 2.78
C ALA A 516 -1.32 41.27 2.09
N ARG A 517 -0.22 41.92 1.67
CA ARG A 517 -0.28 43.17 0.91
C ARG A 517 -0.87 42.99 -0.49
N ARG A 518 -0.50 41.91 -1.19
CA ARG A 518 -1.04 41.57 -2.51
C ARG A 518 -2.56 41.37 -2.46
N ASP A 519 -3.03 40.66 -1.44
CA ASP A 519 -4.44 40.24 -1.31
C ASP A 519 -5.30 41.25 -0.55
N GLY A 520 -4.72 42.33 0.00
CA GLY A 520 -5.44 43.34 0.77
C GLY A 520 -5.94 42.87 2.14
N VAL A 521 -5.24 41.89 2.74
CA VAL A 521 -5.65 41.20 3.97
C VAL A 521 -4.88 41.72 5.18
N ASN A 522 -5.54 41.83 6.34
CA ASN A 522 -4.90 42.15 7.61
C ASN A 522 -4.29 40.89 8.24
N LEU A 523 -2.97 40.72 8.08
CA LEU A 523 -2.23 39.57 8.59
C LEU A 523 -2.33 39.44 10.12
N ASP A 524 -2.17 40.53 10.86
CA ASP A 524 -2.20 40.51 12.33
C ASP A 524 -3.56 40.04 12.86
N LYS A 525 -4.65 40.46 12.22
CA LYS A 525 -6.00 40.00 12.56
C LYS A 525 -6.17 38.50 12.31
N LEU A 526 -5.65 37.98 11.20
CA LEU A 526 -5.72 36.55 10.91
C LEU A 526 -4.87 35.74 11.89
N LEU A 527 -3.65 36.21 12.20
CA LEU A 527 -2.78 35.57 13.18
C LEU A 527 -3.44 35.54 14.55
N ALA A 528 -4.01 36.65 15.02
CA ALA A 528 -4.74 36.69 16.29
C ALA A 528 -5.94 35.71 16.31
N ALA A 529 -6.70 35.63 15.22
CA ALA A 529 -7.85 34.73 15.11
C ALA A 529 -7.50 33.24 15.15
N THR A 530 -6.23 32.89 14.91
CA THR A 530 -5.76 31.50 14.80
C THR A 530 -4.69 31.13 15.83
N ALA A 531 -4.35 32.05 16.74
CA ALA A 531 -3.29 31.89 17.74
C ALA A 531 -3.53 30.70 18.68
N ASP A 532 -4.76 30.52 19.17
CA ASP A 532 -5.10 29.42 20.08
C ASP A 532 -4.87 28.03 19.46
N ARG A 533 -5.18 27.89 18.16
CA ARG A 533 -4.99 26.63 17.44
C ARG A 533 -3.52 26.33 17.21
N ARG A 534 -2.72 27.32 16.80
CA ARG A 534 -1.26 27.16 16.64
C ARG A 534 -0.57 26.81 17.94
N ASN A 535 -0.96 27.48 19.02
CA ASN A 535 -0.32 27.32 20.33
C ASN A 535 -0.75 26.05 21.06
N LEU A 536 -1.78 25.33 20.60
CA LEU A 536 -2.27 24.11 21.23
C LEU A 536 -1.17 23.05 21.47
N TRP A 537 -0.21 22.95 20.56
CA TRP A 537 0.93 22.03 20.65
C TRP A 537 2.02 22.47 21.64
N TYR A 538 2.05 23.76 21.98
CA TYR A 538 3.00 24.38 22.89
C TYR A 538 2.42 24.66 24.28
N LYS A 539 1.10 24.50 24.44
CA LYS A 539 0.43 24.65 25.74
C LYS A 539 1.00 23.59 26.69
N THR A 540 1.92 24.01 27.55
CA THR A 540 2.18 23.32 28.81
C THR A 540 0.92 23.52 29.64
N LEU A 541 0.15 22.46 29.85
CA LEU A 541 -1.16 22.58 30.48
C LEU A 541 -1.04 23.28 31.85
N PRO A 542 -1.58 24.51 32.03
CA PRO A 542 -1.60 25.16 33.34
C PRO A 542 -2.58 24.45 34.29
N PHE A 543 -3.46 23.59 33.74
CA PHE A 543 -4.51 22.87 34.44
C PHE A 543 -4.00 21.90 35.52
N PHE A 544 -2.72 21.52 35.48
CA PHE A 544 -2.15 20.52 36.38
C PHE A 544 -1.17 21.08 37.42
N SER A 545 -0.98 22.41 37.50
CA SER A 545 -0.11 23.02 38.53
C SER A 545 -0.59 22.78 39.96
N ASN A 546 -1.86 22.35 40.13
CA ASN A 546 -2.48 22.01 41.42
C ASN A 546 -2.68 20.50 41.64
N VAL A 547 -2.29 19.63 40.69
CA VAL A 547 -2.18 18.20 40.99
C VAL A 547 -0.90 18.05 41.79
N SER A 548 -1.06 18.19 43.10
CA SER A 548 -0.08 17.99 44.16
C SER A 548 0.95 16.97 43.72
N ARG A 549 2.22 17.38 43.70
CA ARG A 549 3.42 16.54 43.56
C ARG A 549 3.12 15.11 44.04
N LEU A 550 2.83 14.23 43.09
CA LEU A 550 2.58 12.82 43.34
C LEU A 550 3.93 12.19 43.69
N ASP A 551 4.29 12.31 44.97
CA ASP A 551 5.48 11.71 45.59
C ASP A 551 5.21 10.24 46.00
N ASN A 552 3.97 9.76 45.84
CA ASN A 552 3.59 8.38 46.09
C ASN A 552 3.17 7.69 44.79
N VAL A 553 3.91 6.65 44.44
CA VAL A 553 3.69 5.73 43.30
C VAL A 553 2.51 4.77 43.57
N ASP A 554 1.89 4.87 44.74
CA ASP A 554 0.77 4.03 45.17
C ASP A 554 -0.59 4.70 44.92
N ASP A 555 -1.41 3.93 44.20
CA ASP A 555 -2.87 3.89 44.17
C ASP A 555 -3.69 4.83 43.25
N THR A 556 -4.18 4.19 42.16
CA THR A 556 -5.52 4.31 41.56
C THR A 556 -5.93 5.53 40.75
N LEU A 557 -5.30 6.71 40.89
CA LEU A 557 -5.74 7.88 40.13
C LEU A 557 -5.22 7.89 38.68
N CYS A 558 -6.14 8.19 37.76
CA CYS A 558 -5.81 8.55 36.39
C CYS A 558 -5.84 10.07 36.29
N ASP A 559 -4.74 10.67 35.84
CA ASP A 559 -4.63 12.12 35.65
C ASP A 559 -5.38 12.61 34.38
N ALA A 560 -5.84 11.68 33.54
CA ALA A 560 -6.70 12.00 32.40
C ALA A 560 -8.11 12.37 32.87
N ILE A 561 -8.81 13.19 32.09
CA ILE A 561 -10.16 13.65 32.44
C ILE A 561 -11.13 12.48 32.35
N GLU A 562 -11.84 12.18 33.44
CA GLU A 562 -12.89 11.16 33.43
C GLU A 562 -14.18 11.74 32.83
N LEU A 563 -14.74 11.04 31.84
CA LEU A 563 -15.93 11.46 31.10
C LEU A 563 -17.03 10.40 31.17
N ALA A 564 -18.28 10.84 31.01
CA ALA A 564 -19.38 9.96 30.68
C ALA A 564 -19.26 9.47 29.22
N PRO A 565 -19.87 8.33 28.86
CA PRO A 565 -19.90 7.84 27.48
C PRO A 565 -20.78 8.75 26.59
N SER A 566 -20.19 9.83 26.08
CA SER A 566 -20.83 10.85 25.23
C SER A 566 -19.94 11.22 24.05
N THR A 567 -20.42 11.01 22.82
CA THR A 567 -19.66 11.36 21.60
C THR A 567 -19.29 12.83 21.51
N THR A 568 -20.20 13.71 21.96
CA THR A 568 -20.03 15.16 21.82
C THR A 568 -19.00 15.67 22.82
N GLU A 569 -19.02 15.19 24.05
CA GLU A 569 -18.04 15.57 25.07
C GLU A 569 -16.64 15.08 24.71
N ILE A 570 -16.53 13.83 24.22
CA ILE A 570 -15.26 13.26 23.75
C ILE A 570 -14.74 14.06 22.56
N ALA A 571 -15.57 14.33 21.55
CA ALA A 571 -15.16 15.08 20.36
C ALA A 571 -14.70 16.51 20.72
N ASN A 572 -15.46 17.23 21.53
CA ASN A 572 -15.09 18.59 21.96
C ASN A 572 -13.76 18.59 22.72
N LEU A 573 -13.56 17.63 23.62
CA LEU A 573 -12.34 17.55 24.42
C LEU A 573 -11.12 17.18 23.58
N LEU A 574 -11.27 16.28 22.60
CA LEU A 574 -10.17 15.92 21.68
C LEU A 574 -9.85 17.04 20.68
N LEU A 575 -10.87 17.72 20.13
CA LEU A 575 -10.72 18.73 19.09
C LEU A 575 -10.37 20.13 19.61
N GLU A 576 -11.00 20.57 20.69
CA GLU A 576 -10.89 21.95 21.19
C GLU A 576 -9.83 22.08 22.29
N HIS A 577 -9.76 21.10 23.19
CA HIS A 577 -8.87 21.15 24.35
C HIS A 577 -7.61 20.30 24.17
N SER A 578 -7.67 19.25 23.35
CA SER A 578 -6.59 18.28 23.11
C SER A 578 -5.96 17.77 24.40
N VAL A 579 -6.80 17.24 25.30
CA VAL A 579 -6.40 16.60 26.57
C VAL A 579 -6.77 15.11 26.55
N PRO A 580 -6.00 14.20 27.19
CA PRO A 580 -6.39 12.82 27.38
C PRO A 580 -7.64 12.68 28.22
N ALA A 581 -8.48 11.71 27.88
CA ALA A 581 -9.69 11.40 28.65
C ALA A 581 -9.91 9.89 28.78
N ILE A 582 -10.53 9.47 29.88
CA ILE A 582 -10.92 8.09 30.13
C ILE A 582 -12.43 8.00 30.35
N VAL A 583 -13.05 6.99 29.75
CA VAL A 583 -14.43 6.62 30.03
C VAL A 583 -14.42 5.24 30.68
N ARG A 584 -14.91 5.14 31.91
CA ARG A 584 -15.08 3.87 32.63
C ARG A 584 -16.40 3.23 32.25
N ASP A 585 -16.47 1.91 32.38
CA ASP A 585 -17.63 1.10 32.03
C ASP A 585 -18.15 1.40 30.60
N ALA A 586 -17.20 1.69 29.70
CA ALA A 586 -17.43 2.13 28.34
C ALA A 586 -17.82 0.98 27.41
N LEU A 587 -17.43 -0.25 27.75
CA LEU A 587 -17.64 -1.43 26.92
C LEU A 587 -18.97 -2.09 27.26
N ASP A 588 -20.00 -1.78 26.48
CA ASP A 588 -21.35 -2.33 26.62
C ASP A 588 -21.45 -3.83 26.26
N ASN A 589 -22.66 -4.38 26.28
CA ASN A 589 -22.94 -5.79 26.02
C ASN A 589 -22.53 -6.28 24.61
N THR A 590 -22.26 -5.38 23.66
CA THR A 590 -21.74 -5.78 22.35
C THR A 590 -20.32 -6.32 22.44
N TRP A 591 -19.58 -6.01 23.50
CA TRP A 591 -18.24 -6.53 23.79
C TRP A 591 -18.24 -7.89 24.49
N ASP A 592 -19.40 -8.43 24.89
CA ASP A 592 -19.49 -9.69 25.66
C ASP A 592 -18.81 -10.86 24.94
N LYS A 593 -18.92 -10.90 23.61
CA LYS A 593 -18.24 -11.90 22.80
C LYS A 593 -16.72 -11.75 22.86
N ALA A 594 -16.19 -10.52 22.77
CA ALA A 594 -14.75 -10.27 22.94
C ALA A 594 -14.27 -10.63 24.35
N ARG A 595 -15.04 -10.29 25.39
CA ARG A 595 -14.73 -10.64 26.79
C ARG A 595 -14.50 -12.14 26.96
N ILE A 596 -15.27 -12.97 26.26
CA ILE A 596 -15.12 -14.43 26.32
C ILE A 596 -14.02 -14.90 25.37
N GLU A 597 -14.10 -14.55 24.08
CA GLU A 597 -13.25 -15.11 23.04
C GLU A 597 -11.80 -14.67 23.12
N TRP A 598 -11.52 -13.46 23.63
CA TRP A 598 -10.16 -12.89 23.64
C TRP A 598 -9.35 -13.29 24.87
N MET A 599 -9.91 -14.04 25.80
CA MET A 599 -9.13 -14.63 26.88
C MET A 599 -8.02 -15.51 26.28
N PRO A 600 -6.75 -15.41 26.72
CA PRO A 600 -5.67 -16.14 26.08
C PRO A 600 -5.88 -17.67 26.05
N VAL A 601 -6.54 -18.23 27.07
CA VAL A 601 -6.92 -19.65 27.12
C VAL A 601 -7.94 -20.00 26.03
N GLN A 602 -8.92 -19.13 25.77
CA GLN A 602 -9.94 -19.36 24.74
C GLN A 602 -9.37 -19.17 23.34
N LEU A 603 -8.56 -18.13 23.12
CA LEU A 603 -7.84 -17.93 21.87
C LEU A 603 -6.96 -19.13 21.54
N ALA A 604 -6.20 -19.61 22.54
CA ALA A 604 -5.34 -20.79 22.40
C ALA A 604 -6.12 -22.08 22.07
N ALA A 605 -7.31 -22.25 22.64
CA ALA A 605 -8.18 -23.40 22.40
C ALA A 605 -8.95 -23.31 21.08
N SER A 606 -9.05 -22.12 20.49
CA SER A 606 -9.75 -21.88 19.22
C SER A 606 -8.86 -22.17 18.01
N ALA A 607 -9.48 -22.23 16.81
CA ALA A 607 -8.72 -22.29 15.56
C ALA A 607 -7.75 -21.11 15.38
N ARG A 608 -8.01 -19.98 16.05
CA ARG A 608 -7.16 -18.77 16.02
C ARG A 608 -5.85 -18.95 16.77
N GLY A 609 -5.73 -19.97 17.62
CA GLY A 609 -4.48 -20.27 18.33
C GLY A 609 -3.31 -20.56 17.38
N ALA A 610 -3.61 -21.10 16.19
CA ALA A 610 -2.63 -21.40 15.15
C ALA A 610 -2.34 -20.22 14.21
N ASP A 611 -3.12 -19.13 14.28
CA ASP A 611 -2.86 -17.93 13.47
C ASP A 611 -1.50 -17.35 13.86
N THR A 612 -0.75 -16.87 12.87
CA THR A 612 0.59 -16.31 13.09
C THR A 612 0.51 -14.83 13.44
N VAL A 613 1.33 -14.42 14.40
CA VAL A 613 1.49 -13.06 14.89
C VAL A 613 2.97 -12.69 15.03
N ARG A 614 3.26 -11.41 14.88
CA ARG A 614 4.53 -10.73 15.16
C ARG A 614 4.58 -10.37 16.63
N VAL A 615 5.70 -10.73 17.26
CA VAL A 615 5.97 -10.38 18.66
C VAL A 615 7.41 -9.91 18.82
N GLY A 616 7.59 -8.89 19.64
CA GLY A 616 8.87 -8.29 19.99
C GLY A 616 8.85 -7.75 21.42
N THR A 617 9.97 -7.24 21.92
CA THR A 617 10.03 -6.59 23.25
C THR A 617 9.38 -5.21 23.26
N ILE A 618 9.09 -4.66 22.08
CA ILE A 618 8.28 -3.47 21.82
C ILE A 618 7.36 -3.74 20.62
N PRO A 619 6.22 -3.03 20.49
CA PRO A 619 5.44 -2.99 19.26
C PRO A 619 6.27 -2.55 18.06
N TYR A 620 5.93 -3.05 16.86
CA TYR A 620 6.59 -2.69 15.60
C TYR A 620 8.11 -2.85 15.63
N ALA A 621 8.62 -3.86 16.33
CA ALA A 621 10.05 -4.03 16.59
C ALA A 621 10.88 -3.92 15.30
N SER A 622 10.42 -4.53 14.19
CA SER A 622 11.09 -4.44 12.88
C SER A 622 11.20 -3.01 12.35
N ALA A 623 10.20 -2.16 12.56
CA ALA A 623 10.22 -0.74 12.17
C ALA A 623 11.22 0.09 13.01
N PHE A 624 11.65 -0.42 14.16
CA PHE A 624 12.64 0.19 15.06
C PHE A 624 14.00 -0.50 15.04
N ALA A 625 14.25 -1.39 14.07
CA ALA A 625 15.43 -2.25 14.01
C ALA A 625 15.66 -3.06 15.31
N VAL A 626 14.57 -3.46 15.97
CA VAL A 626 14.55 -4.38 17.11
C VAL A 626 14.11 -5.75 16.61
N ASP A 627 14.64 -6.81 17.22
CA ASP A 627 14.33 -8.19 16.83
C ASP A 627 12.82 -8.49 17.01
N GLU A 628 12.21 -8.95 15.93
CA GLU A 628 10.82 -9.42 15.86
C GLU A 628 10.81 -10.91 15.49
N ARG A 629 9.90 -11.68 16.07
CA ARG A 629 9.64 -13.07 15.67
C ARG A 629 8.20 -13.24 15.23
N ILE A 630 7.99 -14.08 14.23
CA ILE A 630 6.66 -14.58 13.86
C ILE A 630 6.43 -15.88 14.63
N ALA A 631 5.32 -15.97 15.36
CA ALA A 631 4.94 -17.11 16.19
C ALA A 631 3.43 -17.37 16.07
N SER A 632 2.96 -18.56 16.43
CA SER A 632 1.52 -18.78 16.61
C SER A 632 1.00 -17.94 17.80
N VAL A 633 -0.28 -17.59 17.83
CA VAL A 633 -0.89 -16.90 18.99
C VAL A 633 -0.62 -17.66 20.29
N VAL A 634 -0.73 -18.98 20.28
CA VAL A 634 -0.45 -19.83 21.45
C VAL A 634 1.00 -19.69 21.92
N ASP A 635 1.96 -19.84 21.00
CA ASP A 635 3.39 -19.77 21.33
C ASP A 635 3.80 -18.36 21.76
N ALA A 636 3.21 -17.33 21.15
CA ALA A 636 3.42 -15.94 21.50
C ALA A 636 3.02 -15.68 22.97
N VAL A 637 1.80 -16.07 23.34
CA VAL A 637 1.26 -15.91 24.70
C VAL A 637 2.09 -16.68 25.73
N GLU A 638 2.43 -17.95 25.47
CA GLU A 638 3.11 -18.78 26.46
C GLU A 638 4.55 -18.33 26.70
N VAL A 639 5.25 -17.92 25.64
CA VAL A 639 6.61 -17.36 25.78
C VAL A 639 6.58 -16.01 26.49
N ALA A 640 5.63 -15.13 26.17
CA ALA A 640 5.46 -13.85 26.86
C ALA A 640 5.21 -14.03 28.36
N ARG A 641 4.34 -14.98 28.73
CA ARG A 641 4.06 -15.36 30.13
C ARG A 641 5.30 -15.86 30.86
N SER A 642 6.06 -16.77 30.26
CA SER A 642 7.30 -17.32 30.84
C SER A 642 8.37 -16.24 31.05
N GLN A 643 8.55 -15.37 30.05
CA GLN A 643 9.47 -14.24 30.14
C GLN A 643 9.04 -13.24 31.22
N SER A 644 7.74 -12.95 31.33
CA SER A 644 7.20 -12.09 32.37
C SER A 644 7.46 -12.61 33.78
N ARG A 645 7.26 -13.91 34.05
CA ARG A 645 7.59 -14.52 35.34
C ARG A 645 9.07 -14.39 35.68
N THR A 646 9.94 -14.56 34.69
CA THR A 646 11.38 -14.38 34.84
C THR A 646 11.72 -12.92 35.17
N ALA A 647 11.12 -11.97 34.45
CA ALA A 647 11.30 -10.53 34.67
C ALA A 647 10.80 -10.09 36.05
N MET A 648 9.63 -10.56 36.48
CA MET A 648 9.08 -10.30 37.82
C MET A 648 9.98 -10.85 38.92
N THR A 649 10.56 -12.03 38.72
CA THR A 649 11.54 -12.62 39.66
C THR A 649 12.80 -11.77 39.74
N ALA A 650 13.31 -11.29 38.61
CA ALA A 650 14.46 -10.38 38.59
C ALA A 650 14.18 -9.08 39.34
N LEU A 651 13.01 -8.47 39.11
CA LEU A 651 12.57 -7.24 39.77
C LEU A 651 12.46 -7.43 41.30
N SER A 652 11.85 -8.54 41.75
CA SER A 652 11.77 -8.89 43.18
C SER A 652 13.16 -9.03 43.83
N ASN A 653 14.13 -9.56 43.07
CA ASN A 653 15.51 -9.69 43.49
C ASN A 653 16.33 -8.40 43.34
N LYS A 654 15.70 -7.26 43.00
CA LYS A 654 16.36 -5.96 42.72
C LYS A 654 17.42 -6.04 41.60
N SER A 655 17.26 -7.00 40.69
CA SER A 655 18.05 -7.12 39.46
C SER A 655 17.32 -6.44 38.31
N ASP A 656 18.07 -6.06 37.27
CA ASP A 656 17.49 -5.43 36.08
C ASP A 656 16.62 -6.43 35.27
N PRO A 657 15.29 -6.22 35.17
CA PRO A 657 14.41 -7.14 34.47
C PRO A 657 14.51 -6.96 32.95
N LYS A 658 14.65 -8.06 32.22
CA LYS A 658 14.49 -8.03 30.75
C LYS A 658 13.03 -7.88 30.38
N ALA A 659 12.74 -6.95 29.47
CA ALA A 659 11.39 -6.75 28.94
C ALA A 659 10.84 -8.04 28.29
N PRO A 660 9.66 -8.54 28.72
CA PRO A 660 9.01 -9.65 28.05
C PRO A 660 8.52 -9.28 26.64
N THR A 661 8.37 -10.27 25.76
CA THR A 661 7.76 -10.05 24.45
C THR A 661 6.27 -9.68 24.61
N TYR A 662 5.80 -8.80 23.73
CA TYR A 662 4.44 -8.29 23.70
C TYR A 662 3.78 -8.68 22.37
N LEU A 663 2.59 -9.29 22.42
CA LEU A 663 1.77 -9.51 21.23
C LEU A 663 1.03 -8.22 20.91
N PHE A 664 1.32 -7.66 19.74
CA PHE A 664 0.75 -6.39 19.29
C PHE A 664 0.60 -6.39 17.76
N GLU A 665 -0.61 -6.72 17.30
CA GLU A 665 -0.93 -6.84 15.88
C GLU A 665 -1.62 -5.62 15.33
N GLN A 666 -1.07 -5.05 14.25
CA GLN A 666 -1.69 -3.95 13.52
C GLN A 666 -2.55 -4.50 12.39
N ILE A 667 -3.82 -4.15 12.45
CA ILE A 667 -4.86 -4.57 11.50
C ILE A 667 -5.36 -3.32 10.81
N ARG A 668 -5.15 -3.24 9.50
CA ARG A 668 -5.71 -2.16 8.69
C ARG A 668 -7.23 -2.23 8.66
N TRP A 669 -7.89 -1.11 8.92
CA TRP A 669 -9.34 -1.09 9.05
C TRP A 669 -10.06 -1.21 7.71
N ASP A 670 -9.48 -0.69 6.64
CA ASP A 670 -10.03 -0.74 5.27
C ASP A 670 -9.81 -2.09 4.58
N SER A 671 -8.78 -2.84 4.99
CA SER A 671 -8.41 -4.15 4.44
C SER A 671 -8.38 -5.24 5.52
N PHE A 672 -9.22 -5.12 6.55
CA PHE A 672 -9.17 -6.02 7.72
C PHE A 672 -9.34 -7.50 7.33
N ARG A 673 -10.06 -7.80 6.25
CA ARG A 673 -10.28 -9.17 5.77
C ARG A 673 -9.01 -9.87 5.31
N ASP A 674 -7.96 -9.11 4.98
CA ASP A 674 -6.68 -9.65 4.53
C ASP A 674 -5.79 -10.09 5.70
N HIS A 675 -6.15 -9.71 6.94
CA HIS A 675 -5.45 -10.11 8.14
C HIS A 675 -6.13 -11.30 8.83
N SER A 676 -5.33 -12.27 9.30
CA SER A 676 -5.85 -13.49 9.97
C SER A 676 -6.77 -13.16 11.14
N LEU A 677 -6.36 -12.24 12.00
CA LEU A 677 -7.14 -11.75 13.15
C LEU A 677 -8.15 -10.64 12.81
N GLY A 678 -8.23 -10.20 11.56
CA GLY A 678 -8.98 -8.99 11.22
C GLY A 678 -10.48 -9.09 11.46
N SER A 679 -11.11 -10.21 11.11
CA SER A 679 -12.54 -10.41 11.42
C SER A 679 -12.79 -10.57 12.94
N LEU A 680 -11.85 -11.18 13.67
CA LEU A 680 -11.95 -11.29 15.13
C LEU A 680 -12.03 -9.90 15.77
N VAL A 681 -11.22 -8.95 15.30
CA VAL A 681 -11.21 -7.60 15.85
C VAL A 681 -12.38 -6.78 15.31
N HIS A 682 -12.53 -6.71 13.99
CA HIS A 682 -13.56 -5.89 13.36
C HIS A 682 -14.99 -6.25 13.84
N ASP A 683 -15.33 -7.53 13.89
CA ASP A 683 -16.70 -7.98 14.18
C ASP A 683 -17.08 -7.83 15.66
N ASN A 684 -16.09 -7.74 16.55
CA ASN A 684 -16.30 -7.66 18.00
C ASN A 684 -16.13 -6.25 18.58
N THR A 685 -15.62 -5.30 17.80
CA THR A 685 -15.24 -3.95 18.29
C THR A 685 -15.93 -2.80 17.58
N GLY A 686 -16.87 -3.11 16.68
CA GLY A 686 -17.67 -2.11 15.97
C GLY A 686 -18.38 -1.10 16.88
N SER A 687 -18.59 -1.45 18.15
CA SER A 687 -19.22 -0.64 19.20
C SER A 687 -18.33 0.40 19.87
N LEU A 688 -17.14 0.72 19.36
CA LEU A 688 -16.55 2.05 19.61
C LEU A 688 -17.25 3.16 18.82
N HIS A 689 -18.04 2.79 17.80
CA HIS A 689 -18.86 3.71 17.01
C HIS A 689 -19.90 4.56 17.79
N PRO A 690 -20.49 4.13 18.92
CA PRO A 690 -21.31 4.98 19.77
C PRO A 690 -20.50 6.01 20.57
N MET A 691 -19.16 5.90 20.65
CA MET A 691 -18.31 6.82 21.41
C MET A 691 -17.47 7.74 20.51
N LEU A 692 -17.16 7.28 19.30
CA LEU A 692 -16.54 8.09 18.26
C LEU A 692 -17.63 8.64 17.31
N PRO A 693 -17.54 9.89 16.84
CA PRO A 693 -18.43 10.40 15.80
C PRO A 693 -18.47 9.47 14.58
N LYS A 694 -19.65 9.33 13.95
CA LYS A 694 -19.89 8.33 12.89
C LYS A 694 -19.00 8.51 11.66
N ASP A 695 -18.56 9.74 11.43
CA ASP A 695 -17.74 10.20 10.32
C ASP A 695 -16.24 10.10 10.61
N THR A 696 -15.85 9.66 11.80
CA THR A 696 -14.46 9.37 12.16
C THR A 696 -13.86 8.35 11.20
N ILE A 697 -12.69 8.66 10.64
CA ILE A 697 -11.97 7.78 9.73
C ILE A 697 -10.95 6.98 10.55
N LYS A 698 -11.16 5.67 10.63
CA LYS A 698 -10.27 4.73 11.33
C LYS A 698 -9.19 4.22 10.37
N HIS A 699 -7.94 4.22 10.80
CA HIS A 699 -6.80 3.76 10.01
C HIS A 699 -6.44 2.32 10.36
N ASN A 700 -6.07 2.14 11.62
CA ASN A 700 -5.53 0.91 12.15
C ASN A 700 -6.29 0.55 13.42
N ALA A 701 -6.56 -0.73 13.59
CA ALA A 701 -6.82 -1.32 14.88
C ALA A 701 -5.57 -2.06 15.35
N GLN A 702 -5.20 -1.93 16.62
CA GLN A 702 -4.10 -2.67 17.22
C GLN A 702 -4.63 -3.65 18.26
N PHE A 703 -4.62 -4.95 17.94
CA PHE A 703 -4.99 -6.01 18.88
C PHE A 703 -3.80 -6.43 19.71
N TYR A 704 -3.95 -6.52 21.03
CA TYR A 704 -2.84 -6.82 21.91
C TYR A 704 -3.17 -7.81 23.02
N ILE A 705 -2.15 -8.61 23.37
CA ILE A 705 -2.11 -9.45 24.55
C ILE A 705 -0.75 -9.26 25.21
N GLY A 706 -0.75 -8.84 26.47
CA GLY A 706 0.48 -8.61 27.22
C GLY A 706 0.42 -9.11 28.65
N HIS A 707 1.55 -9.62 29.11
CA HIS A 707 1.80 -10.08 30.48
C HIS A 707 2.46 -8.96 31.30
N PRO A 708 2.55 -9.09 32.64
CA PRO A 708 3.19 -8.07 33.48
C PRO A 708 4.56 -7.68 32.93
N LEU A 709 4.90 -6.39 33.02
CA LEU A 709 6.19 -5.81 32.58
C LEU A 709 6.39 -5.71 31.05
N SER A 710 5.48 -6.26 30.23
CA SER A 710 5.45 -5.99 28.79
C SER A 710 4.73 -4.67 28.49
N GLY A 711 4.97 -4.09 27.30
CA GLY A 711 4.34 -2.81 26.98
C GLY A 711 4.89 -2.11 25.74
N ALA A 712 4.44 -0.87 25.51
CA ALA A 712 4.88 -0.02 24.41
C ALA A 712 5.80 1.10 24.91
N PRO A 713 6.92 1.37 24.19
CA PRO A 713 7.83 2.48 24.52
C PRO A 713 7.14 3.83 24.31
N VAL A 714 7.80 4.92 24.70
CA VAL A 714 7.25 6.27 24.44
C VAL A 714 7.20 6.54 22.94
N HIS A 715 6.02 6.87 22.43
CA HIS A 715 5.77 7.25 21.03
C HIS A 715 4.52 8.14 20.94
N TYR A 716 4.24 8.70 19.77
CA TYR A 716 3.06 9.53 19.51
C TYR A 716 2.57 9.33 18.07
N HIS A 717 1.30 9.62 17.82
CA HIS A 717 0.68 9.47 16.50
C HIS A 717 -0.60 10.31 16.41
N SER A 718 -1.51 9.95 15.50
CA SER A 718 -2.87 10.49 15.36
C SER A 718 -3.71 10.25 16.62
N HIS A 719 -4.97 10.71 16.61
CA HIS A 719 -5.90 10.44 17.70
C HIS A 719 -6.03 8.94 17.93
N ALA A 720 -6.13 8.55 19.20
CA ALA A 720 -6.17 7.16 19.58
C ALA A 720 -7.28 6.87 20.58
N ALA A 721 -7.87 5.68 20.47
CA ALA A 721 -8.76 5.12 21.49
C ALA A 721 -8.25 3.73 21.87
N ASN A 722 -8.00 3.48 23.15
CA ASN A 722 -7.60 2.17 23.66
C ASN A 722 -8.74 1.57 24.48
N ALA A 723 -9.39 0.52 23.96
CA ALA A 723 -10.40 -0.25 24.68
C ALA A 723 -9.73 -1.43 25.41
N LEU A 724 -9.75 -1.39 26.74
CA LEU A 724 -9.18 -2.45 27.57
C LEU A 724 -10.27 -3.39 28.07
N ILE A 725 -10.17 -4.67 27.70
CA ILE A 725 -11.20 -5.68 28.02
C ILE A 725 -10.81 -6.47 29.27
N HIS A 726 -9.54 -6.89 29.35
CA HIS A 726 -9.01 -7.66 30.49
C HIS A 726 -7.72 -7.04 31.00
N GLY A 727 -7.48 -7.19 32.30
CA GLY A 727 -6.21 -6.85 32.94
C GLY A 727 -6.11 -5.42 33.43
N LEU A 728 -4.90 -4.85 33.45
CA LEU A 728 -4.64 -3.52 33.99
C LEU A 728 -3.46 -2.92 33.26
N LYS A 729 -3.60 -1.69 32.77
CA LYS A 729 -2.55 -0.99 32.00
C LYS A 729 -2.18 0.32 32.68
N ARG A 730 -0.88 0.56 32.86
CA ARG A 730 -0.33 1.85 33.29
C ARG A 730 0.13 2.65 32.07
N TRP A 731 -0.18 3.94 32.08
CA TRP A 731 0.19 4.89 31.04
C TRP A 731 1.09 5.97 31.62
N LEU A 732 2.08 6.38 30.84
CA LEU A 732 2.75 7.67 30.93
C LEU A 732 2.30 8.49 29.74
N LEU A 733 1.82 9.71 29.95
CA LEU A 733 1.32 10.59 28.90
C LEU A 733 2.09 11.91 28.91
N PHE A 734 2.65 12.30 27.77
CA PHE A 734 3.43 13.49 27.57
C PHE A 734 2.62 14.44 26.68
N PRO A 735 2.41 15.70 27.09
CA PRO A 735 1.76 16.66 26.21
C PRO A 735 2.63 16.86 24.96
N PRO A 736 2.05 17.31 23.83
CA PRO A 736 2.76 17.43 22.56
C PRO A 736 4.09 18.20 22.65
N ALA A 737 4.16 19.23 23.50
CA ALA A 737 5.36 20.01 23.76
C ALA A 737 6.56 19.17 24.26
N TYR A 738 6.29 18.04 24.92
CA TYR A 738 7.28 17.14 25.52
C TYR A 738 7.23 15.71 24.95
N SER A 739 6.47 15.48 23.88
CA SER A 739 6.40 14.17 23.23
C SER A 739 7.72 13.78 22.56
N PHE A 740 8.05 12.49 22.59
CA PHE A 740 9.25 11.95 21.97
C PHE A 740 9.06 10.51 21.50
N TYR A 741 9.91 10.06 20.57
CA TYR A 741 10.02 8.65 20.18
C TYR A 741 11.18 7.99 20.91
N SER A 742 10.95 6.78 21.42
CA SER A 742 11.97 5.93 22.01
C SER A 742 11.82 4.48 21.57
N LYS A 743 12.93 3.76 21.47
CA LYS A 743 12.99 2.29 21.28
C LYS A 743 13.12 1.54 22.60
N GLU A 744 13.14 2.27 23.72
CA GLU A 744 13.37 1.70 25.02
C GLU A 744 12.10 1.09 25.62
N PRO A 745 12.13 -0.19 26.02
CA PRO A 745 10.95 -0.86 26.58
C PRO A 745 10.31 -0.10 27.74
N ALA A 746 8.97 -0.14 27.80
CA ALA A 746 8.16 0.60 28.78
C ALA A 746 8.57 0.39 30.24
N ILE A 747 9.04 -0.82 30.58
CA ILE A 747 9.49 -1.12 31.94
C ILE A 747 10.64 -0.22 32.40
N ASN A 748 11.58 0.11 31.51
CA ASN A 748 12.71 0.96 31.85
C ASN A 748 12.28 2.41 32.12
N TRP A 749 11.23 2.87 31.44
CA TRP A 749 10.63 4.19 31.67
C TRP A 749 9.97 4.30 33.03
N LEU A 750 9.37 3.20 33.50
CA LEU A 750 8.59 3.14 34.72
C LEU A 750 9.40 2.70 35.95
N GLN A 751 10.71 2.48 35.79
CA GLN A 751 11.66 2.39 36.89
C GLN A 751 11.89 3.79 37.50
N THR A 752 12.02 3.84 38.84
CA THR A 752 12.03 5.09 39.62
C THR A 752 13.07 6.11 39.18
N GLY A 753 14.25 5.66 38.70
CA GLY A 753 15.35 6.57 38.30
C GLY A 753 15.01 7.49 37.13
N ARG A 754 14.24 7.03 36.14
CA ARG A 754 13.93 7.84 34.94
C ARG A 754 12.79 8.81 35.16
N LEU A 755 11.74 8.37 35.83
CA LEU A 755 10.64 9.27 36.20
C LEU A 755 11.14 10.40 37.09
N GLN A 756 12.10 10.11 38.00
CA GLN A 756 12.73 11.14 38.80
C GLN A 756 13.57 12.09 37.94
N ALA A 757 14.38 11.58 37.01
CA ALA A 757 15.16 12.42 36.10
C ALA A 757 14.28 13.35 35.24
N LEU A 758 13.11 12.88 34.77
CA LEU A 758 12.14 13.71 34.06
C LEU A 758 11.61 14.85 34.95
N ARG A 759 11.29 14.55 36.23
CA ARG A 759 10.83 15.55 37.20
C ARG A 759 11.91 16.56 37.54
N ASP A 760 13.14 16.10 37.75
CA ASP A 760 14.31 16.95 38.04
C ASP A 760 14.61 17.88 36.85
N ALA A 761 14.35 17.41 35.63
CA ALA A 761 14.41 18.20 34.40
C ALA A 761 13.17 19.09 34.15
N ASN A 762 12.22 19.13 35.09
CA ASN A 762 10.97 19.89 34.99
C ASN A 762 10.11 19.54 33.75
N ILE A 763 10.16 18.28 33.30
CA ILE A 763 9.35 17.78 32.19
C ILE A 763 8.00 17.33 32.74
N SER A 764 6.91 17.91 32.21
CA SER A 764 5.55 17.56 32.62
C SER A 764 5.07 16.29 31.93
N PHE A 765 4.51 15.35 32.70
CA PHE A 765 3.83 14.17 32.21
C PHE A 765 2.67 13.81 33.15
N LEU A 766 1.70 13.07 32.61
CA LEU A 766 0.55 12.53 33.33
C LEU A 766 0.71 11.02 33.48
N THR A 767 0.07 10.44 34.49
CA THR A 767 0.01 9.01 34.71
C THR A 767 -1.44 8.53 34.70
N CYS A 768 -1.68 7.31 34.21
CA CYS A 768 -3.02 6.74 34.27
C CYS A 768 -3.00 5.23 34.48
N LEU A 769 -3.83 4.75 35.42
CA LEU A 769 -4.18 3.33 35.52
C LEU A 769 -5.52 3.10 34.84
N GLN A 770 -5.48 2.41 33.70
CA GLN A 770 -6.64 2.04 32.92
C GLN A 770 -7.14 0.66 33.38
N PRO A 771 -8.33 0.56 33.99
CA PRO A 771 -8.94 -0.72 34.38
C PRO A 771 -9.60 -1.43 33.19
N PRO A 772 -10.03 -2.70 33.36
CA PRO A 772 -10.93 -3.35 32.42
C PRO A 772 -12.19 -2.51 32.16
N ASP A 773 -12.81 -2.74 31.03
CA ASP A 773 -14.06 -2.12 30.60
C ASP A 773 -14.01 -0.60 30.45
N SER A 774 -12.81 -0.07 30.22
CA SER A 774 -12.61 1.36 30.01
C SER A 774 -12.00 1.65 28.64
N VAL A 775 -12.29 2.85 28.13
CA VAL A 775 -11.67 3.38 26.92
C VAL A 775 -10.86 4.62 27.28
N LEU A 776 -9.56 4.60 27.00
CA LEU A 776 -8.69 5.77 27.10
C LEU A 776 -8.56 6.43 25.71
N PHE A 777 -8.92 7.71 25.62
CA PHE A 777 -8.77 8.54 24.45
C PHE A 777 -7.51 9.42 24.56
N LEU A 778 -6.70 9.40 23.51
CA LEU A 778 -5.49 10.21 23.38
C LEU A 778 -5.62 11.16 22.19
N PRO A 779 -5.47 12.47 22.39
CA PRO A 779 -5.39 13.42 21.29
C PRO A 779 -4.14 13.20 20.44
N ALA A 780 -4.22 13.59 19.16
CA ALA A 780 -3.08 13.62 18.26
C ALA A 780 -1.86 14.32 18.89
N GLY A 781 -0.68 13.75 18.68
CA GLY A 781 0.59 14.31 19.14
C GLY A 781 0.95 14.06 20.60
N TRP A 782 0.06 13.49 21.40
CA TRP A 782 0.38 13.10 22.78
C TRP A 782 1.33 11.89 22.81
N GLY A 783 2.50 12.12 23.40
CA GLY A 783 3.49 11.09 23.68
C GLY A 783 2.94 10.14 24.71
N HIS A 784 3.13 8.85 24.54
CA HIS A 784 2.66 7.87 25.51
C HIS A 784 3.48 6.60 25.53
N ALA A 785 3.64 6.03 26.72
CA ALA A 785 4.14 4.68 26.95
C ALA A 785 3.12 3.88 27.75
N THR A 786 3.09 2.56 27.52
CA THR A 786 2.15 1.67 28.21
C THR A 786 2.86 0.50 28.86
N LEU A 787 2.43 0.09 30.05
CA LEU A 787 2.92 -1.09 30.74
C LEU A 787 1.75 -1.94 31.23
N ASN A 788 1.78 -3.22 30.89
CA ASN A 788 0.80 -4.19 31.35
C ASN A 788 1.17 -4.63 32.77
N LEU A 789 0.19 -4.64 33.67
CA LEU A 789 0.39 -4.93 35.09
C LEU A 789 -0.26 -6.25 35.54
N ALA A 790 -1.31 -6.69 34.85
CA ALA A 790 -2.03 -7.93 35.17
C ALA A 790 -1.47 -9.14 34.42
N GLU A 791 -1.72 -10.36 34.93
CA GLU A 791 -1.26 -11.62 34.32
C GLU A 791 -1.61 -11.68 32.84
N ASP A 792 -2.86 -11.40 32.46
CA ASP A 792 -3.25 -11.25 31.06
C ASP A 792 -3.92 -9.88 30.88
N THR A 793 -3.31 -9.01 30.06
CA THR A 793 -3.84 -7.69 29.68
C THR A 793 -4.20 -7.72 28.20
N VAL A 794 -5.49 -7.58 27.88
CA VAL A 794 -6.04 -7.82 26.54
C VAL A 794 -6.98 -6.69 26.12
N GLY A 795 -6.85 -6.24 24.88
CA GLY A 795 -7.73 -5.23 24.32
C GLY A 795 -7.41 -4.89 22.87
N ALA A 796 -8.04 -3.82 22.40
CA ALA A 796 -7.83 -3.27 21.06
C ALA A 796 -7.69 -1.75 21.14
N ALA A 797 -6.70 -1.21 20.43
CA ALA A 797 -6.57 0.23 20.20
C ALA A 797 -6.95 0.60 18.77
N TYR A 798 -7.24 1.88 18.55
CA TYR A 798 -7.62 2.44 17.26
C TYR A 798 -6.89 3.73 17.05
N GLU A 799 -6.27 3.88 15.89
CA GLU A 799 -5.82 5.17 15.37
C GLU A 799 -6.88 5.75 14.44
N PHE A 800 -7.21 7.02 14.61
CA PHE A 800 -8.26 7.68 13.84
C PHE A 800 -7.99 9.17 13.63
N HIS A 801 -8.76 9.76 12.72
CA HIS A 801 -8.87 11.21 12.55
C HIS A 801 -10.32 11.63 12.33
N TYR A 802 -10.57 12.91 12.58
CA TYR A 802 -11.84 13.55 12.22
C TYR A 802 -11.81 14.01 10.76
N PRO A 803 -12.95 13.98 10.06
CA PRO A 803 -13.06 14.61 8.75
C PRO A 803 -12.52 16.03 8.80
N GLY A 804 -11.60 16.31 7.88
CA GLY A 804 -10.99 17.62 7.75
C GLY A 804 -9.88 17.95 8.73
N GLU A 805 -9.31 16.97 9.42
CA GLU A 805 -8.02 17.14 10.08
C GLU A 805 -6.85 16.97 9.09
N ILE A 806 -5.97 17.97 8.98
CA ILE A 806 -4.85 17.95 8.03
C ILE A 806 -3.77 16.94 8.41
N VAL A 807 -3.43 16.86 9.70
CA VAL A 807 -2.10 16.39 10.14
C VAL A 807 -1.79 14.94 9.78
N TRP A 808 -2.80 14.07 9.83
CA TRP A 808 -2.61 12.61 9.76
C TRP A 808 -3.21 11.97 8.52
N SER A 809 -4.07 12.72 7.86
CA SER A 809 -4.91 12.19 6.82
C SER A 809 -4.09 11.83 5.56
N MET A 810 -2.92 12.46 5.33
CA MET A 810 -2.10 12.27 4.13
C MET A 810 -0.95 11.25 4.23
N GLU A 811 -0.32 11.07 5.40
CA GLU A 811 0.72 10.04 5.58
C GLU A 811 0.11 8.65 5.57
N ASP A 812 -0.99 8.46 6.29
CA ASP A 812 -1.75 7.22 6.24
C ASP A 812 -2.30 7.01 4.83
N ARG A 813 -2.98 7.96 4.19
CA ARG A 813 -3.50 7.77 2.80
C ARG A 813 -2.42 7.40 1.79
N ALA A 814 -1.23 8.00 1.86
CA ALA A 814 -0.14 7.65 0.96
C ALA A 814 0.42 6.25 1.20
N THR A 815 0.45 5.82 2.46
CA THR A 815 0.85 4.47 2.83
C THR A 815 -0.25 3.46 2.46
N HIS A 816 -1.53 3.83 2.61
CA HIS A 816 -2.71 3.03 2.25
C HIS A 816 -2.73 2.66 0.76
N LEU A 817 -2.29 3.58 -0.12
CA LEU A 817 -2.31 3.40 -1.57
C LEU A 817 -1.12 2.62 -2.13
N ILE A 818 0.00 2.61 -1.41
CA ILE A 818 1.21 1.89 -1.83
C ILE A 818 1.21 0.45 -1.29
N SER A 819 0.66 0.23 -0.09
CA SER A 819 0.59 -1.10 0.54
C SER A 819 -0.65 -1.94 0.15
N ALA A 820 -1.55 -1.39 -0.67
CA ALA A 820 -2.68 -2.13 -1.26
C ALA A 820 -2.30 -2.93 -2.51
N ASN A 821 -1.00 -3.11 -2.80
CA ASN A 821 -0.50 -3.92 -3.92
C ASN A 821 0.37 -5.07 -3.43
#